data_AF-A0A832DIM4-F1
#
_entry.id   AF-A0A832DIM4-F1
#
_cell.length_a   1.000
_cell.length_b   1.000
_cell.length_c   1.000
_cell.angle_alpha   90.00
_cell.angle_beta   90.00
_cell.angle_gamma   90.00
#
_symmetry.space_group_name_H-M   'P 1'
#
loop_
_entity.id
_entity.type
_entity.pdbx_description
1 polymer ?
#
loop_
_entity_poly.entity_id
_entity_poly.type
_entity_poly.pdbx_seq_one_letter_code
_entity_poly.pdbx_strand_id
1 'polypeptide(L)'
;MSLYRIATFLLVFLTSLNFSQQSGRITIITDTKIYPVDILNQSGTIYANAGQFFKGLEFNIVISKKGIIAEYDSVMIEINNAIPFVRITEMRENQVETSQLVSLPLVKDENLLIPLREFVEIINLYTKKNVQFVSPTRIRVTEKTEVITKKETYLPNKLVSLKVIDDGEKTEIKIQTARRIENLFNFYKGKDLFVILWNVKTETDSNLNLDYSHIVKGISLLNDKDYLQVQIKLDKDETVTEMMKGETDNEIIVRISERDFGDWYVMESEHFKLIYRDSHSHLADYLLKSAERSYKILSKFFHFTPTEKIIINTYDVSDYGFAATTTVPQNYIRLEIEPLEPGYEVVPYNERYQWLISHELAHVFVNDMDSNVEDFFRSIFGKVNPDKSQPLTTLYSLFTVHNRYTPRWHQEAIAVFIETWLSGGFGRILGNFDEMYFRSRVADDIEFPTEDEIEEIESHESVLLEHLFYMFGGRFVSHLASEYGSDKVIQWFDTKKEEFYPSYKAKFKVVFGKSFDEAWGDFISREIEFQKQNISILKSAPLSEIRSLSDKSFGWVGQPYYDKKTNSVLFAYHQSGHLASVGRFFLNDRKMIDIISLPSPSIIQIASTAFDQEYYNFFYTTNNNQLYRDIHLVDLNKNKHRELFKDVRTGHLTLSPKTHELYGVQHSSGKAILVKSKYPYQILETITVFPLGDEVQQLAMNPDETLLAAVLHKASGEQSIILIDIKKLNRGEGLEYLKISSDGTPENISWSQDGKTIYWNAYTNGVSNIYKFNLDEGKVIPVSHTIKGLFRPIELSKDSLFAFEYSIDGFIPVIIPNQKVERLPAINYLGQNILTKSPQVADWMINLNNDEIEQYKLSNEKTYYGLSNLNVQTFIPVITGFQDRKVLGIFAHITDPLLIQEFVIETGVSPFKEKNQKLRYHLRTKYSLKQKLTLAFDHNAPDFYDLFNKRKKALLGNRYAIGYSDYFVYDNPLKIKYNTDLSVYSGVKFINDNLLEIKIPDFAVLKTELDIRDLRKTIGSVDWEHGNQFRFNIIGYGSTPEDPKYAIGTYAEWDNYNLWLFNHNALHLKLSAGYHYTNPDLLQGYFYFGGFGNREIENEPVKQFEKVFRFPGVPIYSIATDKFLKLMIANNLPPIRFPNIEFLSQSLKNINISIYSQGLLVNNEISEKWIDVGAQVNIMFNHWANLESTFSAGIAKAWWQNGNNWEWFLSYKLLKD
;
A
#
# COMPACT_ATOMS: atom_id res chain seq x y z
N MET A 1 0.38 -51.26 -12.46
CA MET A 1 1.77 -51.72 -12.41
C MET A 1 2.51 -51.00 -13.52
N SER A 2 3.61 -50.29 -13.34
CA SER A 2 4.57 -50.23 -12.25
C SER A 2 5.84 -49.80 -13.00
N LEU A 3 6.63 -48.83 -12.61
CA LEU A 3 6.72 -48.05 -11.39
C LEU A 3 8.02 -47.24 -11.63
N TYR A 4 8.03 -45.98 -11.20
CA TYR A 4 9.00 -45.56 -10.17
C TYR A 4 10.51 -45.43 -10.44
N ARG A 5 11.02 -45.37 -11.68
CA ARG A 5 12.50 -45.36 -11.82
C ARG A 5 13.18 -44.22 -12.55
N ILE A 6 12.49 -43.15 -12.94
CA ILE A 6 13.19 -41.97 -13.51
C ILE A 6 12.76 -40.63 -12.85
N ALA A 7 11.92 -40.67 -11.81
CA ALA A 7 11.77 -39.56 -10.85
C ALA A 7 12.75 -39.69 -9.65
N THR A 8 13.70 -40.63 -9.74
CA THR A 8 14.60 -41.04 -8.64
C THR A 8 16.04 -40.55 -8.85
N PHE A 9 16.22 -39.34 -9.39
CA PHE A 9 17.53 -38.68 -9.39
C PHE A 9 17.54 -37.29 -8.75
N LEU A 10 16.41 -36.84 -8.18
CA LEU A 10 16.33 -35.66 -7.33
C LEU A 10 15.96 -36.01 -5.87
N LEU A 11 16.37 -37.20 -5.43
CA LEU A 11 16.18 -37.69 -4.05
C LEU A 11 17.49 -38.11 -3.36
N VAL A 12 18.65 -37.54 -3.74
CA VAL A 12 19.94 -37.79 -3.06
C VAL A 12 20.75 -36.51 -2.78
N PHE A 13 20.11 -35.35 -2.72
CA PHE A 13 20.68 -34.19 -1.98
C PHE A 13 19.73 -33.68 -0.89
N LEU A 14 19.03 -34.63 -0.27
CA LEU A 14 18.59 -34.55 1.11
C LEU A 14 19.63 -35.25 1.98
N THR A 15 20.70 -34.52 2.32
CA THR A 15 21.42 -34.72 3.58
C THR A 15 21.66 -33.36 4.25
N SER A 16 20.81 -33.11 5.25
CA SER A 16 21.11 -32.37 6.48
C SER A 16 21.68 -30.94 6.37
N LEU A 17 20.79 -29.95 6.39
CA LEU A 17 20.91 -28.91 7.41
C LEU A 17 20.00 -29.29 8.57
N ASN A 18 20.50 -30.22 9.39
CA ASN A 18 20.05 -30.32 10.77
C ASN A 18 20.35 -28.97 11.41
N PHE A 19 19.33 -28.17 11.75
CA PHE A 19 19.48 -27.29 12.90
C PHE A 19 19.84 -28.23 14.06
N SER A 20 21.03 -28.06 14.62
CA SER A 20 21.49 -28.87 15.75
C SER A 20 20.44 -28.79 16.86
N GLN A 21 19.61 -29.83 17.00
CA GLN A 21 18.87 -30.08 18.23
C GLN A 21 19.93 -30.42 19.28
N GLN A 22 20.35 -29.44 20.08
CA GLN A 22 21.16 -29.74 21.26
C GLN A 22 20.25 -30.40 22.29
N SER A 23 20.29 -31.74 22.33
CA SER A 23 19.88 -32.49 23.51
C SER A 23 20.89 -32.22 24.62
N GLY A 24 20.41 -31.75 25.76
CA GLY A 24 21.21 -31.47 26.95
C GLY A 24 20.68 -32.19 28.16
N ARG A 25 21.31 -31.98 29.31
CA ARG A 25 20.79 -32.38 30.61
C ARG A 25 20.81 -31.20 31.56
N ILE A 26 19.73 -31.01 32.28
CA ILE A 26 19.69 -30.19 33.48
C ILE A 26 19.73 -31.09 34.71
N THR A 27 20.10 -30.53 35.84
CA THR A 27 20.23 -31.25 37.10
C THR A 27 19.32 -30.61 38.14
N ILE A 28 18.35 -31.36 38.65
CA ILE A 28 17.53 -30.97 39.80
C ILE A 28 18.29 -31.34 41.08
N ILE A 29 18.45 -30.39 41.99
CA ILE A 29 19.14 -30.54 43.27
C ILE A 29 18.10 -30.33 44.37
N THR A 30 17.80 -31.40 45.10
CA THR A 30 17.03 -31.35 46.35
C THR A 30 18.01 -31.39 47.52
N ASP A 31 17.53 -31.18 48.75
CA ASP A 31 18.38 -31.21 49.95
C ASP A 31 19.01 -32.61 50.21
N THR A 32 18.52 -33.66 49.56
CA THR A 32 18.97 -35.05 49.78
C THR A 32 19.49 -35.76 48.52
N LYS A 33 19.18 -35.28 47.31
CA LYS A 33 19.50 -35.99 46.04
C LYS A 33 19.77 -35.03 44.89
N ILE A 34 20.47 -35.55 43.89
CA ILE A 34 20.70 -34.90 42.60
C ILE A 34 20.04 -35.77 41.52
N TYR A 35 19.16 -35.17 40.70
CA TYR A 35 18.37 -35.87 39.68
C TYR A 35 18.62 -35.26 38.30
N PRO A 36 19.19 -36.01 37.34
CA PRO A 36 19.35 -35.52 35.97
C PRO A 36 18.01 -35.55 35.22
N VAL A 37 17.76 -34.52 34.41
CA VAL A 37 16.59 -34.39 33.54
C VAL A 37 17.07 -34.04 32.15
N ASP A 38 16.72 -34.86 31.18
CA ASP A 38 16.99 -34.65 29.76
C ASP A 38 16.18 -33.45 29.28
N ILE A 39 16.86 -32.56 28.54
CA ILE A 39 16.26 -31.39 27.94
C ILE A 39 16.49 -31.35 26.43
N LEU A 40 15.56 -30.73 25.74
CA LEU A 40 15.62 -30.45 24.32
C LEU A 40 15.41 -28.96 24.12
N ASN A 41 16.37 -28.29 23.50
CA ASN A 41 16.11 -26.96 22.96
C ASN A 41 15.48 -27.12 21.57
N GLN A 42 14.22 -26.74 21.44
CA GLN A 42 13.51 -26.72 20.17
C GLN A 42 12.94 -25.32 19.96
N SER A 43 13.38 -24.66 18.90
CA SER A 43 12.93 -23.30 18.57
C SER A 43 13.10 -22.32 19.74
N GLY A 44 14.20 -22.37 20.51
CA GLY A 44 14.46 -21.42 21.59
C GLY A 44 13.77 -21.72 22.93
N THR A 45 12.76 -22.60 22.94
CA THR A 45 12.14 -23.08 24.18
C THR A 45 12.90 -24.31 24.69
N ILE A 46 13.32 -24.26 25.96
CA ILE A 46 13.93 -25.42 26.64
C ILE A 46 12.80 -26.31 27.13
N TYR A 47 12.66 -27.46 26.49
CA TYR A 47 11.74 -28.49 26.93
C TYR A 47 12.45 -29.48 27.83
N ALA A 48 11.85 -29.85 28.95
CA ALA A 48 12.36 -30.88 29.84
C ALA A 48 11.51 -32.15 29.75
N ASN A 49 12.15 -33.32 29.86
CA ASN A 49 11.43 -34.57 30.00
C ASN A 49 10.52 -34.50 31.22
N ALA A 50 9.21 -34.46 30.99
CA ALA A 50 8.22 -34.22 32.03
C ALA A 50 8.30 -35.30 33.11
N GLY A 51 8.46 -36.56 32.71
CA GLY A 51 8.54 -37.67 33.66
C GLY A 51 9.76 -37.58 34.58
N GLN A 52 10.92 -37.19 34.04
CA GLN A 52 12.13 -37.00 34.83
C GLN A 52 12.07 -35.72 35.68
N PHE A 53 11.51 -34.64 35.13
CA PHE A 53 11.34 -33.37 35.83
C PHE A 53 10.48 -33.52 37.07
N PHE A 54 9.25 -34.03 36.93
CA PHE A 54 8.34 -34.21 38.05
C PHE A 54 8.83 -35.25 39.07
N LYS A 55 9.48 -36.34 38.63
CA LYS A 55 10.14 -37.28 39.56
C LYS A 55 11.27 -36.63 40.34
N GLY A 56 12.07 -35.78 39.71
CA GLY A 56 13.12 -35.02 40.39
C GLY A 56 12.59 -34.00 41.40
N LEU A 57 11.34 -33.57 41.23
CA LEU A 57 10.60 -32.74 42.19
C LEU A 57 9.82 -33.56 43.25
N GLU A 58 9.95 -34.89 43.24
CA GLU A 58 9.27 -35.82 44.16
C GLU A 58 7.74 -35.91 43.97
N PHE A 59 7.22 -35.63 42.77
CA PHE A 59 5.82 -35.83 42.43
C PHE A 59 5.54 -37.31 42.12
N ASN A 60 4.37 -37.79 42.53
CA ASN A 60 3.79 -39.03 42.03
C ASN A 60 3.28 -38.78 40.62
N ILE A 61 3.76 -39.54 39.63
CA ILE A 61 3.39 -39.30 38.23
C ILE A 61 2.75 -40.50 37.56
N VAL A 62 1.76 -40.21 36.73
CA VAL A 62 1.16 -41.15 35.77
C VAL A 62 1.38 -40.56 34.38
N ILE A 63 2.21 -41.23 33.56
CA ILE A 63 2.55 -40.79 32.20
C ILE A 63 1.70 -41.56 31.20
N SER A 64 1.12 -40.85 30.23
CA SER A 64 0.46 -41.43 29.07
C SER A 64 1.02 -40.81 27.77
N LYS A 65 0.70 -41.40 26.60
CA LYS A 65 1.09 -40.82 25.30
C LYS A 65 0.44 -39.46 25.00
N LYS A 66 -0.65 -39.11 25.70
CA LYS A 66 -1.42 -37.87 25.48
C LYS A 66 -1.13 -36.78 26.52
N GLY A 67 -0.37 -37.09 27.57
CA GLY A 67 -0.22 -36.19 28.71
C GLY A 67 0.39 -36.84 29.94
N ILE A 68 0.64 -36.04 30.97
CA ILE A 68 1.12 -36.50 32.28
C ILE A 68 0.23 -35.93 33.38
N ILE A 69 -0.04 -36.75 34.38
CA ILE A 69 -0.65 -36.32 35.64
C ILE A 69 0.45 -36.39 36.69
N ALA A 70 0.70 -35.29 37.38
CA ALA A 70 1.71 -35.18 38.43
C ALA A 70 1.07 -34.69 39.71
N GLU A 71 1.20 -35.45 40.78
CA GLU A 71 0.57 -35.19 42.07
C GLU A 71 1.64 -35.00 43.15
N TYR A 72 1.51 -33.93 43.94
CA TYR A 72 2.38 -33.66 45.07
C TYR A 72 1.63 -32.91 46.18
N ASP A 73 1.73 -33.44 47.40
CA ASP A 73 0.88 -33.06 48.55
C ASP A 73 -0.60 -33.13 48.17
N SER A 74 -1.24 -31.98 47.96
CA SER A 74 -2.66 -31.87 47.67
C SER A 74 -2.95 -31.28 46.29
N VAL A 75 -1.90 -31.11 45.48
CA VAL A 75 -1.98 -30.50 44.16
C VAL A 75 -1.78 -31.57 43.10
N MET A 76 -2.72 -31.66 42.17
CA MET A 76 -2.65 -32.50 40.98
C MET A 76 -2.53 -31.62 39.74
N ILE A 77 -1.47 -31.82 38.96
CA ILE A 77 -1.19 -31.10 37.72
C ILE A 77 -1.42 -32.05 36.55
N GLU A 78 -2.39 -31.73 35.71
CA GLU A 78 -2.72 -32.48 34.49
C GLU A 78 -2.25 -31.68 33.27
N ILE A 79 -1.43 -32.31 32.43
CA ILE A 79 -0.85 -31.71 31.23
C ILE A 79 -1.29 -32.52 30.03
N ASN A 80 -1.75 -31.82 28.99
CA ASN A 80 -2.09 -32.39 27.70
C ASN A 80 -1.17 -31.80 26.62
N ASN A 81 -0.64 -32.63 25.72
CA ASN A 81 0.25 -32.18 24.64
C ASN A 81 -0.48 -31.53 23.45
N ALA A 82 -1.80 -31.64 23.40
CA ALA A 82 -2.60 -31.15 22.27
C ALA A 82 -3.06 -29.69 22.43
N ILE A 83 -3.01 -29.14 23.65
CA ILE A 83 -3.60 -27.85 24.00
C ILE A 83 -2.67 -27.01 24.89
N PRO A 84 -2.68 -25.68 24.79
CA PRO A 84 -1.79 -24.81 25.56
C PRO A 84 -2.40 -24.52 26.93
N PHE A 85 -2.87 -25.53 27.66
CA PHE A 85 -3.46 -25.35 29.00
C PHE A 85 -2.98 -26.45 29.95
N VAL A 86 -2.68 -26.05 31.18
CA VAL A 86 -2.37 -26.93 32.30
C VAL A 86 -3.46 -26.79 33.34
N ARG A 87 -4.05 -27.92 33.71
CA ARG A 87 -5.06 -27.96 34.77
C ARG A 87 -4.39 -28.29 36.09
N ILE A 88 -4.62 -27.45 37.09
CA ILE A 88 -4.16 -27.63 38.46
C ILE A 88 -5.38 -27.87 39.35
N THR A 89 -5.41 -28.99 40.05
CA THR A 89 -6.49 -29.36 40.98
C THR A 89 -5.93 -29.40 42.39
N GLU A 90 -6.46 -28.55 43.27
CA GLU A 90 -6.18 -28.58 44.71
C GLU A 90 -7.20 -29.50 45.40
N MET A 91 -6.76 -30.72 45.74
CA MET A 91 -7.58 -31.81 46.25
C MET A 91 -8.15 -31.53 47.64
N ARG A 92 -7.52 -30.68 48.46
CA ARG A 92 -8.07 -30.31 49.78
C ARG A 92 -9.27 -29.38 49.69
N GLU A 93 -9.29 -28.47 48.71
CA GLU A 93 -10.34 -27.47 48.55
C GLU A 93 -11.30 -27.77 47.39
N ASN A 94 -11.05 -28.85 46.64
CA ASN A 94 -11.76 -29.22 45.41
C ASN A 94 -11.81 -28.06 44.40
N GLN A 95 -10.74 -27.26 44.34
CA GLN A 95 -10.57 -26.13 43.43
C GLN A 95 -9.81 -26.57 42.19
N VAL A 96 -10.21 -26.04 41.04
CA VAL A 96 -9.57 -26.30 39.75
C VAL A 96 -9.20 -24.95 39.14
N GLU A 97 -7.91 -24.74 38.93
CA GLU A 97 -7.37 -23.61 38.18
C GLU A 97 -6.74 -24.08 36.88
N THR A 98 -6.77 -23.23 35.85
CA THR A 98 -6.14 -23.53 34.56
C THR A 98 -5.15 -22.43 34.22
N SER A 99 -3.91 -22.81 33.93
CA SER A 99 -2.86 -21.91 33.43
C SER A 99 -2.67 -22.13 31.93
N GLN A 100 -2.74 -21.07 31.13
CA GLN A 100 -2.42 -21.14 29.71
C GLN A 100 -0.89 -21.23 29.54
N LEU A 101 -0.43 -22.17 28.71
CA LEU A 101 0.95 -22.31 28.30
C LEU A 101 1.25 -21.37 27.14
N VAL A 102 2.45 -20.80 27.18
CA VAL A 102 3.01 -20.00 26.09
C VAL A 102 3.47 -20.90 24.95
N SER A 103 3.97 -22.10 25.26
CA SER A 103 4.41 -23.09 24.28
C SER A 103 3.72 -24.44 24.49
N LEU A 104 3.30 -25.11 23.41
CA LEU A 104 2.71 -26.45 23.51
C LEU A 104 3.75 -27.48 23.99
N PRO A 105 3.38 -28.42 24.89
CA PRO A 105 4.21 -29.57 25.22
C PRO A 105 4.48 -30.45 23.98
N LEU A 106 5.68 -31.00 23.87
CA LEU A 106 6.11 -31.81 22.72
C LEU A 106 6.18 -33.29 23.07
N VAL A 107 6.07 -34.17 22.08
CA VAL A 107 6.36 -35.60 22.24
C VAL A 107 7.52 -35.97 21.33
N LYS A 108 8.57 -36.54 21.93
CA LYS A 108 9.76 -37.00 21.21
C LYS A 108 10.28 -38.29 21.85
N ASP A 109 10.59 -39.29 21.03
CA ASP A 109 11.12 -40.59 21.48
C ASP A 109 10.29 -41.22 22.62
N GLU A 110 8.96 -41.23 22.46
CA GLU A 110 7.97 -41.68 23.46
C GLU A 110 7.98 -40.92 24.81
N ASN A 111 8.72 -39.83 24.92
CA ASN A 111 8.75 -38.97 26.09
C ASN A 111 7.96 -37.67 25.87
N LEU A 112 7.14 -37.31 26.84
CA LEU A 112 6.51 -35.99 26.90
C LEU A 112 7.53 -34.97 27.39
N LEU A 113 7.73 -33.90 26.61
CA LEU A 113 8.62 -32.81 26.93
C LEU A 113 7.80 -31.56 27.21
N ILE A 114 8.00 -30.95 28.37
CA ILE A 114 7.25 -29.77 28.84
C ILE A 114 8.12 -28.52 28.79
N PRO A 115 7.58 -27.34 28.45
CA PRO A 115 8.34 -26.09 28.48
C PRO A 115 8.81 -25.81 29.91
N LEU A 116 10.11 -25.99 30.14
CA LEU A 116 10.68 -26.10 31.49
C LEU A 116 10.42 -24.85 32.33
N ARG A 117 10.55 -23.66 31.73
CA ARG A 117 10.39 -22.38 32.44
C ARG A 117 8.95 -22.17 32.92
N GLU A 118 7.97 -22.41 32.05
CA GLU A 118 6.55 -22.27 32.35
C GLU A 118 6.12 -23.22 33.46
N PHE A 119 6.64 -24.46 33.45
CA PHE A 119 6.36 -25.42 34.51
C PHE A 119 7.06 -25.11 35.83
N VAL A 120 8.24 -24.50 35.82
CA VAL A 120 8.86 -24.01 37.06
C VAL A 120 7.97 -22.94 37.72
N GLU A 121 7.36 -22.06 36.93
CA GLU A 121 6.43 -21.03 37.43
C GLU A 121 5.15 -21.66 37.99
N ILE A 122 4.54 -22.62 37.28
CA ILE A 122 3.36 -23.36 37.75
C ILE A 122 3.65 -24.08 39.08
N ILE A 123 4.78 -24.80 39.18
CA ILE A 123 5.13 -25.51 40.41
C ILE A 123 5.32 -24.55 41.58
N ASN A 124 5.99 -23.42 41.33
CA ASN A 124 6.17 -22.38 42.32
C ASN A 124 4.84 -21.77 42.76
N LEU A 125 3.91 -21.54 41.84
CA LEU A 125 2.66 -20.86 42.18
C LEU A 125 1.71 -21.76 42.96
N TYR A 126 1.64 -23.04 42.58
CA TYR A 126 0.59 -23.93 43.04
C TYR A 126 1.01 -24.95 44.06
N THR A 127 2.31 -25.21 44.25
CA THR A 127 2.76 -26.26 45.16
C THR A 127 3.63 -25.73 46.28
N LYS A 128 3.84 -26.56 47.31
CA LYS A 128 4.81 -26.27 48.37
C LYS A 128 6.26 -26.34 47.89
N LYS A 129 6.56 -26.76 46.66
CA LYS A 129 7.93 -26.73 46.15
C LYS A 129 8.28 -25.32 45.65
N ASN A 130 9.47 -24.87 46.00
CA ASN A 130 10.12 -23.69 45.45
C ASN A 130 11.25 -24.14 44.52
N VAL A 131 11.03 -24.02 43.22
CA VAL A 131 11.90 -24.47 42.14
C VAL A 131 12.59 -23.25 41.54
N GLN A 132 13.91 -23.16 41.66
CA GLN A 132 14.68 -22.01 41.20
C GLN A 132 15.86 -22.46 40.33
N PHE A 133 16.06 -21.81 39.19
CA PHE A 133 17.28 -22.00 38.40
C PHE A 133 18.47 -21.40 39.15
N VAL A 134 19.46 -22.23 39.49
CA VAL A 134 20.74 -21.78 40.07
C VAL A 134 21.79 -21.55 38.98
N SER A 135 21.61 -22.22 37.83
CA SER A 135 22.36 -21.98 36.59
C SER A 135 21.54 -22.52 35.40
N PRO A 136 21.91 -22.24 34.14
CA PRO A 136 21.20 -22.75 32.97
C PRO A 136 21.05 -24.28 32.91
N THR A 137 21.90 -25.03 33.63
CA THR A 137 21.84 -26.50 33.70
C THR A 137 21.53 -27.05 35.09
N ARG A 138 21.20 -26.20 36.08
CA ARG A 138 20.91 -26.64 37.46
C ARG A 138 19.71 -25.93 38.07
N ILE A 139 18.78 -26.72 38.59
CA ILE A 139 17.59 -26.28 39.30
C ILE A 139 17.71 -26.72 40.76
N ARG A 140 17.47 -25.82 41.71
CA ARG A 140 17.39 -26.15 43.13
C ARG A 140 15.92 -26.14 43.58
N VAL A 141 15.59 -27.10 44.44
CA VAL A 141 14.23 -27.29 44.98
C VAL A 141 14.28 -27.16 46.49
N THR A 142 13.46 -26.27 47.06
CA THR A 142 13.24 -26.14 48.51
C THR A 142 11.73 -26.20 48.82
N GLU A 143 11.31 -26.25 50.08
CA GLU A 143 9.87 -26.21 50.45
C GLU A 143 9.42 -24.83 50.98
N LYS A 144 8.19 -24.42 50.62
CA LYS A 144 7.53 -23.17 51.03
C LYS A 144 6.66 -23.38 52.27
N THR A 145 6.55 -22.36 53.12
CA THR A 145 5.61 -22.31 54.27
C THR A 145 4.28 -21.67 53.83
N GLU A 146 3.15 -22.28 54.22
CA GLU A 146 1.78 -22.10 53.65
C GLU A 146 1.21 -20.67 53.65
N VAL A 147 0.55 -20.29 52.53
CA VAL A 147 -0.56 -19.32 52.47
C VAL A 147 -1.60 -19.83 51.47
N ILE A 148 -2.85 -19.99 51.92
CA ILE A 148 -4.03 -20.38 51.12
C ILE A 148 -4.84 -19.12 50.81
N THR A 149 -5.26 -18.93 49.56
CA THR A 149 -6.30 -17.95 49.22
C THR A 149 -7.39 -18.64 48.40
N LYS A 150 -8.62 -18.69 48.95
CA LYS A 150 -9.81 -19.30 48.34
C LYS A 150 -10.38 -18.45 47.20
N LYS A 151 -10.85 -19.11 46.12
CA LYS A 151 -11.85 -18.58 45.17
C LYS A 151 -12.85 -19.66 44.71
N GLU A 152 -14.06 -19.20 44.39
CA GLU A 152 -15.29 -19.98 44.20
C GLU A 152 -15.38 -20.75 42.86
N THR A 153 -16.22 -21.80 42.86
CA THR A 153 -16.44 -22.76 41.74
C THR A 153 -17.62 -22.34 40.85
N TYR A 154 -17.44 -22.28 39.52
CA TYR A 154 -18.51 -21.98 38.55
C TYR A 154 -19.04 -23.23 37.82
N LEU A 155 -20.37 -23.32 37.65
CA LEU A 155 -21.02 -24.32 36.78
C LEU A 155 -20.75 -24.01 35.28
N PRO A 156 -20.58 -25.01 34.40
CA PRO A 156 -20.32 -24.80 32.98
C PRO A 156 -21.53 -24.26 32.20
N ASN A 157 -21.26 -23.29 31.33
CA ASN A 157 -22.18 -22.76 30.33
C ASN A 157 -22.48 -23.84 29.27
N LYS A 158 -23.72 -23.89 28.76
CA LYS A 158 -24.12 -24.89 27.76
C LYS A 158 -24.21 -24.25 26.38
N LEU A 159 -23.71 -24.95 25.37
CA LEU A 159 -24.00 -24.67 23.97
C LEU A 159 -25.49 -24.96 23.72
N VAL A 160 -26.24 -23.96 23.27
CA VAL A 160 -27.67 -24.07 22.97
C VAL A 160 -27.89 -24.45 21.52
N SER A 161 -27.17 -23.80 20.60
CA SER A 161 -27.23 -24.15 19.17
C SER A 161 -25.99 -23.67 18.44
N LEU A 162 -25.58 -24.43 17.41
CA LEU A 162 -24.64 -24.00 16.39
C LEU A 162 -25.37 -24.05 15.04
N LYS A 163 -25.48 -22.90 14.36
CA LYS A 163 -26.08 -22.82 13.03
C LYS A 163 -25.02 -22.39 12.03
N VAL A 164 -24.92 -23.12 10.93
CA VAL A 164 -24.07 -22.76 9.80
C VAL A 164 -24.97 -22.21 8.70
N ILE A 165 -24.66 -21.02 8.23
CA ILE A 165 -25.31 -20.36 7.11
C ILE A 165 -24.22 -20.17 6.07
N ASP A 166 -24.34 -20.88 4.96
CA ASP A 166 -23.44 -20.76 3.82
C ASP A 166 -24.22 -20.17 2.66
N ASP A 167 -23.71 -19.11 2.04
CA ASP A 167 -24.34 -18.44 0.90
C ASP A 167 -23.56 -18.58 -0.40
N GLY A 168 -22.42 -19.29 -0.38
CA GLY A 168 -21.56 -19.49 -1.53
C GLY A 168 -20.37 -18.53 -1.62
N GLU A 169 -20.33 -17.49 -0.77
CA GLU A 169 -19.24 -16.51 -0.70
C GLU A 169 -18.66 -16.32 0.71
N LYS A 170 -19.49 -16.53 1.74
CA LYS A 170 -19.13 -16.56 3.15
C LYS A 170 -19.83 -17.70 3.87
N THR A 171 -19.21 -18.15 4.95
CA THR A 171 -19.81 -19.08 5.90
C THR A 171 -19.94 -18.40 7.25
N GLU A 172 -21.17 -18.19 7.71
CA GLU A 172 -21.45 -17.73 9.07
C GLU A 172 -21.74 -18.92 9.99
N ILE A 173 -21.03 -18.99 11.10
CA ILE A 173 -21.23 -19.97 12.16
C ILE A 173 -21.76 -19.22 13.39
N LYS A 174 -23.06 -19.30 13.60
CA LYS A 174 -23.73 -18.70 14.77
C LYS A 174 -23.68 -19.68 15.94
N ILE A 175 -23.00 -19.28 17.01
CA ILE A 175 -22.79 -20.04 18.24
C ILE A 175 -23.59 -19.38 19.35
N GLN A 176 -24.68 -20.03 19.77
CA GLN A 176 -25.53 -19.60 20.88
C GLN A 176 -25.20 -20.40 22.14
N THR A 177 -24.99 -19.73 23.27
CA THR A 177 -24.84 -20.33 24.59
C THR A 177 -25.95 -19.92 25.55
N ALA A 178 -26.10 -20.65 26.67
CA ALA A 178 -27.15 -20.41 27.66
C ALA A 178 -26.91 -19.12 28.49
N ARG A 179 -25.63 -18.77 28.67
CA ARG A 179 -25.15 -17.54 29.31
C ARG A 179 -24.10 -16.87 28.43
N ARG A 180 -23.69 -15.65 28.76
CA ARG A 180 -22.64 -14.90 28.06
C ARG A 180 -21.33 -15.68 28.03
N ILE A 181 -20.60 -15.61 26.92
CA ILE A 181 -19.26 -16.18 26.78
C ILE A 181 -18.26 -15.15 27.34
N GLU A 182 -17.59 -15.50 28.43
CA GLU A 182 -16.66 -14.59 29.10
C GLU A 182 -15.25 -14.62 28.50
N ASN A 183 -14.77 -15.80 28.07
CA ASN A 183 -13.44 -16.01 27.53
C ASN A 183 -13.50 -16.85 26.25
N LEU A 184 -12.95 -16.32 25.16
CA LEU A 184 -12.80 -17.03 23.89
C LEU A 184 -11.40 -16.78 23.32
N PHE A 185 -10.90 -17.75 22.57
CA PHE A 185 -9.63 -17.63 21.86
C PHE A 185 -9.74 -18.24 20.47
N ASN A 186 -9.25 -17.55 19.45
CA ASN A 186 -9.20 -18.09 18.10
C ASN A 186 -7.81 -17.96 17.48
N PHE A 187 -7.44 -18.94 16.67
CA PHE A 187 -6.17 -18.94 15.96
C PHE A 187 -6.25 -19.83 14.73
N TYR A 188 -5.37 -19.55 13.77
CA TYR A 188 -5.17 -20.40 12.61
C TYR A 188 -4.05 -21.41 12.88
N LYS A 189 -4.24 -22.64 12.40
CA LYS A 189 -3.17 -23.63 12.34
C LYS A 189 -3.28 -24.41 11.03
N GLY A 190 -2.48 -24.01 10.04
CA GLY A 190 -2.66 -24.48 8.67
C GLY A 190 -3.97 -23.92 8.09
N LYS A 191 -4.77 -24.77 7.42
CA LYS A 191 -6.09 -24.42 6.88
C LYS A 191 -7.25 -24.51 7.89
N ASP A 192 -6.96 -24.80 9.15
CA ASP A 192 -7.99 -24.97 10.16
C ASP A 192 -8.05 -23.72 11.05
N LEU A 193 -9.25 -23.19 11.22
CA LEU A 193 -9.56 -22.18 12.22
C LEU A 193 -10.02 -22.89 13.50
N PHE A 194 -9.38 -22.56 14.62
CA PHE A 194 -9.76 -23.07 15.93
C PHE A 194 -10.43 -21.96 16.72
N VAL A 195 -11.60 -22.24 17.28
CA VAL A 195 -12.31 -21.35 18.22
C VAL A 195 -12.52 -22.11 19.51
N ILE A 196 -11.89 -21.63 20.59
CA ILE A 196 -11.93 -22.23 21.92
C ILE A 196 -12.90 -21.43 22.79
N LEU A 197 -13.94 -22.10 23.28
CA LEU A 197 -14.97 -21.50 24.13
C LEU A 197 -14.82 -22.05 25.55
N TRP A 198 -14.30 -21.21 26.46
CA TRP A 198 -14.00 -21.64 27.82
C TRP A 198 -15.25 -21.80 28.67
N ASN A 199 -15.28 -22.81 29.54
CA ASN A 199 -16.42 -23.15 30.39
C ASN A 199 -17.73 -23.38 29.61
N VAL A 200 -17.65 -23.64 28.30
CA VAL A 200 -18.78 -24.05 27.46
C VAL A 200 -18.73 -25.55 27.23
N LYS A 201 -19.86 -26.25 27.31
CA LYS A 201 -19.99 -27.67 26.96
C LYS A 201 -21.19 -27.92 26.07
N THR A 202 -21.09 -28.95 25.23
CA THR A 202 -22.20 -29.58 24.53
C THR A 202 -22.45 -30.99 25.10
N GLU A 203 -23.59 -31.63 24.84
CA GLU A 203 -23.93 -32.92 25.45
C GLU A 203 -23.02 -34.06 24.95
N THR A 204 -22.61 -34.01 23.67
CA THR A 204 -21.73 -34.99 23.03
C THR A 204 -20.85 -34.33 21.98
N ASP A 205 -19.65 -34.84 21.78
CA ASP A 205 -18.82 -34.48 20.63
C ASP A 205 -19.59 -34.72 19.33
N SER A 206 -19.47 -33.78 18.39
CA SER A 206 -20.16 -33.86 17.11
C SER A 206 -19.26 -33.38 16.00
N ASN A 207 -19.30 -34.09 14.88
CA ASN A 207 -18.67 -33.67 13.64
C ASN A 207 -19.77 -33.38 12.64
N LEU A 208 -19.79 -32.15 12.16
CA LEU A 208 -20.66 -31.70 11.10
C LEU A 208 -19.80 -31.63 9.83
N ASN A 209 -19.97 -32.60 8.93
CA ASN A 209 -19.45 -32.44 7.58
C ASN A 209 -20.39 -31.52 6.81
N LEU A 210 -19.81 -30.56 6.11
CA LEU A 210 -20.54 -29.54 5.39
C LEU A 210 -20.24 -29.71 3.91
N ASP A 211 -20.81 -30.76 3.30
CA ASP A 211 -20.63 -31.05 1.88
C ASP A 211 -21.27 -29.97 0.97
N TYR A 212 -22.03 -29.05 1.57
CA TYR A 212 -22.69 -27.93 0.89
C TYR A 212 -21.96 -26.59 1.07
N SER A 213 -21.00 -26.48 2.01
CA SER A 213 -20.32 -25.21 2.25
C SER A 213 -19.07 -25.05 1.38
N HIS A 214 -18.92 -23.89 0.75
CA HIS A 214 -17.83 -23.60 -0.17
C HIS A 214 -16.50 -23.22 0.53
N ILE A 215 -16.56 -22.69 1.76
CA ILE A 215 -15.38 -22.33 2.56
C ILE A 215 -15.13 -23.34 3.68
N VAL A 216 -16.17 -23.77 4.40
CA VAL A 216 -16.03 -24.63 5.57
C VAL A 216 -16.36 -26.07 5.20
N LYS A 217 -15.35 -26.93 5.17
CA LYS A 217 -15.50 -28.36 4.89
C LYS A 217 -16.17 -29.13 6.02
N GLY A 218 -15.98 -28.67 7.24
CA GLY A 218 -16.65 -29.27 8.39
C GLY A 218 -16.32 -28.59 9.70
N ILE A 219 -17.19 -28.80 10.67
CA ILE A 219 -17.05 -28.29 12.03
C ILE A 219 -17.02 -29.47 12.98
N SER A 220 -15.96 -29.54 13.77
CA SER A 220 -15.79 -30.51 14.83
C SER A 220 -15.99 -29.81 16.17
N LEU A 221 -17.09 -30.14 16.85
CA LEU A 221 -17.34 -29.80 18.24
C LEU A 221 -16.76 -30.90 19.11
N LEU A 222 -15.70 -30.59 19.82
CA LEU A 222 -15.02 -31.51 20.71
C LEU A 222 -15.16 -30.97 22.12
N ASN A 223 -15.95 -31.66 22.95
CA ASN A 223 -15.97 -31.41 24.38
C ASN A 223 -14.64 -31.87 24.95
N ASP A 224 -13.95 -30.95 25.57
CA ASP A 224 -12.93 -31.29 26.54
C ASP A 224 -13.53 -31.19 27.96
N LYS A 225 -12.70 -31.49 28.95
CA LYS A 225 -13.03 -31.47 30.36
C LYS A 225 -13.57 -30.11 30.81
N ASP A 226 -13.07 -29.00 30.25
CA ASP A 226 -13.33 -27.64 30.74
C ASP A 226 -13.68 -26.59 29.65
N TYR A 227 -13.67 -26.97 28.38
CA TYR A 227 -13.98 -26.07 27.26
C TYR A 227 -14.59 -26.84 26.09
N LEU A 228 -15.18 -26.09 25.17
CA LEU A 228 -15.65 -26.59 23.89
C LEU A 228 -14.68 -26.11 22.82
N GLN A 229 -14.01 -27.04 22.15
CA GLN A 229 -13.25 -26.74 20.94
C GLN A 229 -14.19 -26.80 19.74
N VAL A 230 -14.27 -25.69 19.02
CA VAL A 230 -14.91 -25.61 17.71
C VAL A 230 -13.78 -25.55 16.67
N GLN A 231 -13.43 -26.71 16.12
CA GLN A 231 -12.47 -26.80 15.01
C GLN A 231 -13.23 -26.66 13.70
N ILE A 232 -12.88 -25.63 12.93
CA ILE A 232 -13.51 -25.30 11.66
C ILE A 232 -12.50 -25.60 10.57
N LYS A 233 -12.75 -26.65 9.80
CA LYS A 233 -11.88 -27.09 8.71
C LYS A 233 -12.22 -26.29 7.47
N LEU A 234 -11.26 -25.54 6.94
CA LEU A 234 -11.45 -24.74 5.74
C LEU A 234 -10.97 -25.49 4.51
N ASP A 235 -11.68 -25.31 3.40
CA ASP A 235 -11.30 -25.87 2.10
C ASP A 235 -10.35 -24.92 1.34
N LYS A 236 -10.29 -23.63 1.74
CA LYS A 236 -9.51 -22.54 1.12
C LYS A 236 -8.26 -22.15 1.93
N ASP A 237 -7.20 -21.74 1.23
CA ASP A 237 -5.88 -21.40 1.81
C ASP A 237 -5.81 -19.98 2.40
N GLU A 238 -6.63 -19.07 1.87
CA GLU A 238 -6.63 -17.67 2.23
C GLU A 238 -8.07 -17.33 2.65
N THR A 239 -8.33 -17.20 3.96
CA THR A 239 -9.64 -16.80 4.49
C THR A 239 -9.50 -15.69 5.52
N VAL A 240 -10.49 -14.81 5.60
CA VAL A 240 -10.64 -13.82 6.68
C VAL A 240 -11.70 -14.32 7.65
N THR A 241 -11.40 -14.25 8.94
CA THR A 241 -12.35 -14.58 10.01
C THR A 241 -12.71 -13.34 10.79
N GLU A 242 -14.01 -13.05 10.87
CA GLU A 242 -14.57 -11.99 11.70
C GLU A 242 -15.37 -12.59 12.84
N MET A 243 -15.05 -12.19 14.07
CA MET A 243 -15.83 -12.53 15.26
C MET A 243 -16.78 -11.38 15.57
N MET A 244 -18.08 -11.61 15.45
CA MET A 244 -19.11 -10.61 15.72
C MET A 244 -19.97 -11.04 16.90
N LYS A 245 -20.54 -10.06 17.59
CA LYS A 245 -21.60 -10.31 18.57
C LYS A 245 -22.92 -10.54 17.82
N GLY A 246 -23.70 -11.53 18.23
CA GLY A 246 -25.02 -11.78 17.66
C GLY A 246 -26.10 -10.86 18.23
N GLU A 247 -27.37 -11.18 17.96
CA GLU A 247 -28.52 -10.36 18.40
C GLU A 247 -28.67 -10.31 19.93
N THR A 248 -28.07 -11.27 20.63
CA THR A 248 -28.06 -11.36 22.11
C THR A 248 -26.63 -11.46 22.66
N ASP A 249 -26.44 -11.03 23.91
CA ASP A 249 -25.15 -11.12 24.63
C ASP A 249 -24.58 -12.54 24.77
N ASN A 250 -25.39 -13.56 24.48
CA ASN A 250 -25.05 -14.97 24.58
C ASN A 250 -24.87 -15.62 23.19
N GLU A 251 -24.79 -14.82 22.12
CA GLU A 251 -24.57 -15.26 20.74
C GLU A 251 -23.26 -14.67 20.20
N ILE A 252 -22.46 -15.53 19.56
CA ILE A 252 -21.27 -15.13 18.81
C ILE A 252 -21.42 -15.63 17.38
N ILE A 253 -21.08 -14.79 16.42
CA ILE A 253 -21.07 -15.13 15.00
C ILE A 253 -19.62 -15.19 14.55
N VAL A 254 -19.19 -16.36 14.08
CA VAL A 254 -17.91 -16.54 13.39
C VAL A 254 -18.19 -16.46 11.90
N ARG A 255 -17.87 -15.33 11.27
CA ARG A 255 -18.00 -15.15 9.82
C ARG A 255 -16.66 -15.48 9.16
N ILE A 256 -16.68 -16.34 8.15
CA ILE A 256 -15.48 -16.75 7.41
C ILE A 256 -15.71 -16.50 5.92
N SER A 257 -14.83 -15.72 5.30
CA SER A 257 -14.86 -15.41 3.87
C SER A 257 -13.51 -15.74 3.23
N GLU A 258 -13.45 -15.93 1.90
CA GLU A 258 -12.18 -16.02 1.18
C GLU A 258 -11.42 -14.68 1.29
N ARG A 259 -10.12 -14.75 1.61
CA ARG A 259 -9.26 -13.58 1.65
C ARG A 259 -8.93 -13.24 0.20
N ASP A 260 -9.44 -12.08 -0.16
CA ASP A 260 -9.58 -11.57 -1.52
C ASP A 260 -10.67 -12.33 -2.33
N PHE A 261 -11.66 -11.58 -2.83
CA PHE A 261 -12.71 -12.02 -3.77
C PHE A 261 -14.04 -12.64 -3.28
N GLY A 262 -14.56 -12.34 -2.08
CA GLY A 262 -16.01 -12.47 -1.83
C GLY A 262 -16.84 -11.69 -2.87
N ASP A 263 -18.13 -12.02 -3.10
CA ASP A 263 -18.84 -11.34 -4.19
C ASP A 263 -19.00 -9.86 -3.89
N TRP A 264 -19.18 -9.14 -4.97
CA TRP A 264 -19.49 -7.73 -4.92
C TRP A 264 -20.95 -7.58 -4.51
N TYR A 265 -21.20 -6.65 -3.60
CA TYR A 265 -22.51 -6.20 -3.19
C TYR A 265 -22.71 -4.76 -3.62
N VAL A 266 -23.98 -4.39 -3.70
CA VAL A 266 -24.40 -3.03 -3.96
C VAL A 266 -25.50 -2.63 -3.01
N MET A 267 -25.36 -1.44 -2.47
CA MET A 267 -26.38 -0.76 -1.69
C MET A 267 -26.48 0.69 -2.16
N GLU A 268 -27.68 1.25 -2.15
CA GLU A 268 -27.94 2.57 -2.69
C GLU A 268 -28.64 3.46 -1.67
N SER A 269 -28.39 4.76 -1.77
CA SER A 269 -29.17 5.82 -1.15
C SER A 269 -29.84 6.68 -2.24
N GLU A 270 -30.32 7.87 -1.91
CA GLU A 270 -30.92 8.79 -2.88
C GLU A 270 -29.91 9.22 -3.94
N HIS A 271 -28.70 9.63 -3.52
CA HIS A 271 -27.68 10.19 -4.39
C HIS A 271 -26.50 9.26 -4.66
N PHE A 272 -26.38 8.13 -3.93
CA PHE A 272 -25.20 7.28 -3.99
C PHE A 272 -25.50 5.82 -4.35
N LYS A 273 -24.48 5.18 -4.93
CA LYS A 273 -24.39 3.74 -5.14
C LYS A 273 -23.08 3.25 -4.54
N LEU A 274 -23.16 2.55 -3.41
CA LEU A 274 -22.01 1.93 -2.78
C LEU A 274 -21.83 0.53 -3.34
N ILE A 275 -20.67 0.27 -3.94
CA ILE A 275 -20.21 -1.05 -4.37
C ILE A 275 -19.12 -1.49 -3.38
N TYR A 276 -19.23 -2.71 -2.87
CA TYR A 276 -18.35 -3.16 -1.80
C TYR A 276 -18.25 -4.68 -1.78
N ARG A 277 -17.22 -5.21 -1.11
CA ARG A 277 -17.09 -6.64 -0.86
C ARG A 277 -17.83 -7.03 0.41
N ASP A 278 -18.25 -8.28 0.52
CA ASP A 278 -18.91 -8.81 1.72
C ASP A 278 -18.23 -8.46 3.06
N SER A 279 -16.89 -8.48 3.11
CA SER A 279 -16.11 -8.09 4.30
C SER A 279 -16.39 -6.66 4.76
N HIS A 280 -16.88 -5.79 3.88
CA HIS A 280 -17.16 -4.38 4.13
C HIS A 280 -18.64 -4.11 4.41
N SER A 281 -19.53 -5.11 4.40
CA SER A 281 -20.98 -4.92 4.66
C SER A 281 -21.25 -4.18 5.96
N HIS A 282 -20.42 -4.40 6.99
CA HIS A 282 -20.55 -3.74 8.29
C HIS A 282 -20.31 -2.21 8.25
N LEU A 283 -19.70 -1.69 7.18
CA LEU A 283 -19.46 -0.26 6.95
C LEU A 283 -20.50 0.36 6.02
N ALA A 284 -21.27 -0.43 5.27
CA ALA A 284 -22.04 0.05 4.13
C ALA A 284 -23.05 1.14 4.50
N ASP A 285 -23.83 0.91 5.56
CA ASP A 285 -24.79 1.88 6.10
C ASP A 285 -24.11 3.18 6.53
N TYR A 286 -22.97 3.04 7.21
CA TYR A 286 -22.23 4.15 7.76
C TYR A 286 -21.67 5.04 6.65
N LEU A 287 -21.06 4.43 5.62
CA LEU A 287 -20.49 5.13 4.47
C LEU A 287 -21.54 5.87 3.65
N LEU A 288 -22.68 5.24 3.36
CA LEU A 288 -23.78 5.90 2.62
C LEU A 288 -24.34 7.09 3.38
N LYS A 289 -24.55 6.95 4.70
CA LYS A 289 -25.06 8.06 5.53
C LYS A 289 -24.03 9.18 5.65
N SER A 290 -22.75 8.84 5.77
CA SER A 290 -21.65 9.80 5.76
C SER A 290 -21.62 10.62 4.46
N ALA A 291 -21.81 9.93 3.31
CA ALA A 291 -21.87 10.55 2.00
C ALA A 291 -23.09 11.46 1.81
N GLU A 292 -24.28 11.04 2.23
CA GLU A 292 -25.50 11.86 2.17
C GLU A 292 -25.41 13.12 3.04
N ARG A 293 -24.75 13.05 4.20
CA ARG A 293 -24.51 14.24 5.04
C ARG A 293 -23.66 15.29 4.34
N SER A 294 -22.52 14.88 3.77
CA SER A 294 -21.65 15.78 2.99
C SER A 294 -22.38 16.33 1.76
N TYR A 295 -23.09 15.47 1.04
CA TYR A 295 -23.84 15.83 -0.16
C TYR A 295 -24.89 16.90 0.12
N LYS A 296 -25.68 16.76 1.21
CA LYS A 296 -26.71 17.73 1.60
C LYS A 296 -26.15 19.14 1.79
N ILE A 297 -24.95 19.23 2.36
CA ILE A 297 -24.29 20.51 2.60
C ILE A 297 -23.71 21.06 1.29
N LEU A 298 -22.99 20.24 0.51
CA LEU A 298 -22.36 20.65 -0.74
C LEU A 298 -23.37 21.06 -1.82
N SER A 299 -24.48 20.33 -1.96
CA SER A 299 -25.57 20.68 -2.88
C SER A 299 -26.21 22.02 -2.56
N LYS A 300 -26.31 22.37 -1.26
CA LYS A 300 -26.77 23.68 -0.84
C LYS A 300 -25.74 24.78 -1.13
N PHE A 301 -24.45 24.51 -0.93
CA PHE A 301 -23.38 25.50 -1.17
C PHE A 301 -23.20 25.82 -2.64
N PHE A 302 -23.14 24.79 -3.48
CA PHE A 302 -22.88 24.93 -4.91
C PHE A 302 -24.16 25.11 -5.74
N HIS A 303 -25.34 25.01 -5.12
CA HIS A 303 -26.63 25.03 -5.82
C HIS A 303 -26.68 24.06 -7.01
N PHE A 304 -26.04 22.91 -6.84
CA PHE A 304 -25.84 21.91 -7.87
C PHE A 304 -26.29 20.53 -7.38
N THR A 305 -26.83 19.75 -8.30
CA THR A 305 -27.26 18.36 -8.08
C THR A 305 -26.71 17.55 -9.25
N PRO A 306 -25.78 16.61 -9.03
CA PRO A 306 -25.34 15.66 -10.04
C PRO A 306 -26.52 14.95 -10.71
N THR A 307 -26.45 14.79 -12.03
CA THR A 307 -27.52 14.17 -12.81
C THR A 307 -27.58 12.64 -12.64
N GLU A 308 -26.48 12.05 -12.20
CA GLU A 308 -26.33 10.62 -11.95
C GLU A 308 -25.95 10.34 -10.50
N LYS A 309 -26.24 9.13 -10.02
CA LYS A 309 -25.78 8.71 -8.70
C LYS A 309 -24.26 8.62 -8.66
N ILE A 310 -23.68 9.12 -7.58
CA ILE A 310 -22.24 9.03 -7.33
C ILE A 310 -21.93 7.61 -6.86
N ILE A 311 -20.99 6.95 -7.54
CA ILE A 311 -20.56 5.61 -7.16
C ILE A 311 -19.45 5.72 -6.13
N ILE A 312 -19.57 5.04 -5.00
CA ILE A 312 -18.48 4.83 -4.05
C ILE A 312 -18.10 3.35 -4.14
N ASN A 313 -16.84 3.04 -4.38
CA ASN A 313 -16.34 1.68 -4.34
C ASN A 313 -15.30 1.51 -3.22
N THR A 314 -15.53 0.52 -2.36
CA THR A 314 -14.64 0.25 -1.22
C THR A 314 -13.58 -0.78 -1.56
N TYR A 315 -12.37 -0.57 -1.05
CA TYR A 315 -11.22 -1.45 -1.21
C TYR A 315 -10.55 -1.67 0.16
N ASP A 316 -9.94 -2.84 0.32
CA ASP A 316 -9.10 -3.20 1.47
C ASP A 316 -7.83 -3.90 0.96
N VAL A 317 -7.03 -3.18 0.17
CA VAL A 317 -5.88 -3.75 -0.57
C VAL A 317 -4.54 -3.07 -0.22
N SER A 318 -4.49 -2.27 0.84
CA SER A 318 -3.27 -1.56 1.25
C SER A 318 -3.24 -1.32 2.77
N ASP A 319 -2.11 -1.05 3.40
CA ASP A 319 -2.12 -0.85 4.87
C ASP A 319 -2.45 0.58 5.32
N TYR A 320 -2.62 1.49 4.37
CA TYR A 320 -2.99 2.88 4.61
C TYR A 320 -4.15 3.30 3.71
N GLY A 321 -5.18 3.89 4.32
CA GLY A 321 -6.35 4.37 3.62
C GLY A 321 -6.07 5.67 2.84
N PHE A 322 -6.75 5.82 1.72
CA PHE A 322 -6.86 7.05 0.94
C PHE A 322 -8.17 6.99 0.14
N ALA A 323 -8.50 8.10 -0.51
CA ALA A 323 -9.58 8.13 -1.47
C ALA A 323 -9.15 8.83 -2.75
N ALA A 324 -9.86 8.56 -3.84
CA ALA A 324 -9.59 9.17 -5.13
C ALA A 324 -10.88 9.29 -5.95
N THR A 325 -11.06 10.43 -6.61
CA THR A 325 -12.26 10.74 -7.40
C THR A 325 -11.97 10.84 -8.89
N THR A 326 -12.91 10.37 -9.70
CA THR A 326 -13.01 10.70 -11.11
C THR A 326 -14.45 11.06 -11.47
N THR A 327 -14.64 12.04 -12.35
CA THR A 327 -15.95 12.43 -12.91
C THR A 327 -16.14 12.01 -14.36
N VAL A 328 -15.12 11.41 -14.99
CA VAL A 328 -15.23 10.75 -16.29
C VAL A 328 -14.88 9.27 -16.17
N PRO A 329 -15.60 8.38 -16.87
CA PRO A 329 -16.82 8.67 -17.64
C PRO A 329 -18.10 8.82 -16.77
N GLN A 330 -18.00 8.64 -15.46
CA GLN A 330 -19.09 8.83 -14.50
C GLN A 330 -18.52 9.27 -13.15
N ASN A 331 -19.35 9.81 -12.26
CA ASN A 331 -18.95 10.18 -10.90
C ASN A 331 -18.62 8.94 -10.07
N TYR A 332 -17.34 8.80 -9.71
CA TYR A 332 -16.81 7.62 -9.03
C TYR A 332 -15.77 8.01 -7.98
N ILE A 333 -15.95 7.51 -6.76
CA ILE A 333 -15.05 7.62 -5.63
C ILE A 333 -14.51 6.24 -5.29
N ARG A 334 -13.20 6.06 -5.37
CA ARG A 334 -12.49 4.91 -4.79
C ARG A 334 -12.17 5.24 -3.34
N LEU A 335 -12.55 4.37 -2.41
CA LEU A 335 -12.32 4.54 -0.98
C LEU A 335 -11.58 3.31 -0.42
N GLU A 336 -10.33 3.46 -0.02
CA GLU A 336 -9.62 2.47 0.79
C GLU A 336 -10.04 2.66 2.26
N ILE A 337 -10.44 1.57 2.93
CA ILE A 337 -11.09 1.63 4.25
C ILE A 337 -10.12 1.65 5.44
N GLU A 338 -8.84 1.50 5.18
CA GLU A 338 -7.78 1.38 6.16
C GLU A 338 -7.47 2.72 6.87
N PRO A 339 -6.72 2.69 7.99
CA PRO A 339 -6.33 3.92 8.69
C PRO A 339 -5.42 4.79 7.83
N LEU A 340 -5.53 6.11 7.97
CA LEU A 340 -4.66 7.05 7.25
C LEU A 340 -3.19 6.90 7.68
N GLU A 341 -2.25 7.18 6.77
CA GLU A 341 -0.83 7.15 7.10
C GLU A 341 -0.51 8.18 8.20
N PRO A 342 0.14 7.76 9.30
CA PRO A 342 0.37 8.65 10.41
C PRO A 342 1.65 9.47 10.34
N GLY A 343 1.73 10.48 11.20
CA GLY A 343 2.96 11.17 11.56
C GLY A 343 3.06 12.61 11.08
N TYR A 344 3.77 13.40 11.89
CA TYR A 344 4.05 14.82 11.70
C TYR A 344 2.80 15.71 11.62
N GLU A 345 1.61 15.17 11.85
CA GLU A 345 0.32 15.84 11.65
C GLU A 345 0.07 16.32 10.21
N VAL A 346 0.57 15.58 9.21
CA VAL A 346 0.31 15.88 7.79
C VAL A 346 -1.18 15.75 7.46
N VAL A 347 -1.88 14.83 8.14
CA VAL A 347 -3.33 14.70 8.09
C VAL A 347 -3.89 14.77 9.52
N PRO A 348 -4.76 15.75 9.84
CA PRO A 348 -5.36 15.84 11.17
C PRO A 348 -6.33 14.67 11.39
N TYR A 349 -6.30 14.11 12.60
CA TYR A 349 -7.16 12.99 12.97
C TYR A 349 -8.56 13.49 13.33
N ASN A 350 -9.55 13.07 12.53
CA ASN A 350 -10.98 13.14 12.83
C ASN A 350 -11.62 11.81 12.39
N GLU A 351 -12.95 11.72 12.42
CA GLU A 351 -13.69 10.63 11.79
C GLU A 351 -13.30 10.50 10.30
N ARG A 352 -12.49 9.48 10.00
CA ARG A 352 -11.73 9.40 8.74
C ARG A 352 -12.62 9.27 7.51
N TYR A 353 -13.74 8.55 7.61
CA TYR A 353 -14.58 8.27 6.45
C TYR A 353 -15.36 9.51 6.04
N GLN A 354 -15.93 10.22 7.01
CA GLN A 354 -16.60 11.51 6.84
C GLN A 354 -15.64 12.56 6.30
N TRP A 355 -14.41 12.59 6.83
CA TRP A 355 -13.37 13.50 6.36
C TRP A 355 -12.99 13.22 4.90
N LEU A 356 -12.64 11.97 4.56
CA LEU A 356 -12.29 11.55 3.19
C LEU A 356 -13.45 11.79 2.22
N ILE A 357 -14.67 11.37 2.55
CA ILE A 357 -15.82 11.53 1.67
C ILE A 357 -16.15 13.00 1.44
N SER A 358 -15.98 13.88 2.45
CA SER A 358 -16.18 15.33 2.28
C SER A 358 -15.16 15.94 1.34
N HIS A 359 -13.90 15.51 1.44
CA HIS A 359 -12.82 15.92 0.54
C HIS A 359 -13.13 15.48 -0.91
N GLU A 360 -13.37 14.19 -1.12
CA GLU A 360 -13.64 13.62 -2.44
C GLU A 360 -14.91 14.16 -3.10
N LEU A 361 -15.95 14.43 -2.30
CA LEU A 361 -17.16 15.03 -2.84
C LEU A 361 -16.94 16.47 -3.32
N ALA A 362 -16.01 17.23 -2.74
CA ALA A 362 -15.67 18.54 -3.29
C ALA A 362 -15.16 18.40 -4.74
N HIS A 363 -14.33 17.40 -5.02
CA HIS A 363 -13.88 17.07 -6.38
C HIS A 363 -15.04 16.71 -7.30
N VAL A 364 -15.99 15.87 -6.84
CA VAL A 364 -17.18 15.52 -7.63
C VAL A 364 -17.99 16.77 -7.97
N PHE A 365 -18.30 17.61 -6.98
CA PHE A 365 -19.14 18.80 -7.19
C PHE A 365 -18.48 19.80 -8.14
N VAL A 366 -17.20 20.11 -7.94
CA VAL A 366 -16.49 21.11 -8.78
C VAL A 366 -16.26 20.58 -10.19
N ASN A 367 -15.86 19.32 -10.35
CA ASN A 367 -15.56 18.75 -11.66
C ASN A 367 -16.83 18.38 -12.46
N ASP A 368 -17.92 17.98 -11.78
CA ASP A 368 -19.15 17.56 -12.46
C ASP A 368 -20.10 18.71 -12.78
N MET A 369 -20.00 19.85 -12.08
CA MET A 369 -20.85 21.00 -12.36
C MET A 369 -20.73 21.45 -13.82
N ASP A 370 -21.87 21.81 -14.42
CA ASP A 370 -22.01 21.95 -15.85
C ASP A 370 -22.71 23.24 -16.28
N SER A 371 -22.20 23.82 -17.37
CA SER A 371 -22.88 24.85 -18.14
C SER A 371 -23.99 24.29 -19.04
N ASN A 372 -24.85 25.14 -19.61
CA ASN A 372 -25.86 24.71 -20.59
C ASN A 372 -25.24 24.04 -21.84
N VAL A 373 -23.99 24.39 -22.18
CA VAL A 373 -23.29 23.82 -23.33
C VAL A 373 -22.77 22.42 -23.01
N GLU A 374 -22.19 22.23 -21.82
CA GLU A 374 -21.78 20.90 -21.34
C GLU A 374 -22.98 19.97 -21.20
N ASP A 375 -24.09 20.44 -20.62
CA ASP A 375 -25.34 19.68 -20.51
C ASP A 375 -25.82 19.19 -21.89
N PHE A 376 -25.84 20.07 -22.89
CA PHE A 376 -26.17 19.72 -24.26
C PHE A 376 -25.27 18.60 -24.79
N PHE A 377 -23.95 18.70 -24.64
CA PHE A 377 -23.02 17.67 -25.11
C PHE A 377 -23.11 16.36 -24.32
N ARG A 378 -23.27 16.43 -22.99
CA ARG A 378 -23.47 15.26 -22.11
C ARG A 378 -24.75 14.51 -22.48
N SER A 379 -25.82 15.21 -22.83
CA SER A 379 -27.08 14.60 -23.25
C SER A 379 -26.97 13.77 -24.53
N ILE A 380 -25.96 14.04 -25.37
CA ILE A 380 -25.72 13.35 -26.65
C ILE A 380 -24.65 12.27 -26.50
N PHE A 381 -23.52 12.59 -25.85
CA PHE A 381 -22.30 11.77 -25.87
C PHE A 381 -21.97 11.10 -24.53
N GLY A 382 -22.64 11.47 -23.44
CA GLY A 382 -22.21 11.17 -22.07
C GLY A 382 -20.97 11.96 -21.66
N LYS A 383 -20.38 11.65 -20.50
CA LYS A 383 -19.11 12.24 -20.07
C LYS A 383 -17.98 11.42 -20.67
N VAL A 384 -17.29 11.95 -21.68
CA VAL A 384 -16.34 11.16 -22.48
C VAL A 384 -14.98 11.06 -21.77
N ASN A 385 -14.42 9.86 -21.67
CA ASN A 385 -13.06 9.66 -21.14
C ASN A 385 -12.02 9.71 -22.29
N PRO A 386 -10.89 10.43 -22.13
CA PRO A 386 -9.80 10.40 -23.11
C PRO A 386 -9.21 9.00 -23.31
N ASP A 387 -9.02 8.60 -24.57
CA ASP A 387 -8.49 7.30 -24.98
C ASP A 387 -7.36 7.47 -26.01
N LYS A 388 -6.19 6.87 -25.74
CA LYS A 388 -5.01 6.98 -26.62
C LYS A 388 -5.13 6.26 -27.96
N SER A 389 -6.04 5.28 -28.08
CA SER A 389 -6.36 4.63 -29.36
C SER A 389 -7.24 5.51 -30.24
N GLN A 390 -8.01 6.42 -29.62
CA GLN A 390 -8.86 7.39 -30.30
C GLN A 390 -8.71 8.79 -29.68
N PRO A 391 -7.63 9.53 -29.96
CA PRO A 391 -7.35 10.83 -29.34
C PRO A 391 -8.43 11.90 -29.55
N LEU A 392 -9.34 11.74 -30.52
CA LEU A 392 -10.49 12.64 -30.68
C LEU A 392 -11.38 12.68 -29.43
N THR A 393 -11.42 11.60 -28.65
CA THR A 393 -12.12 11.54 -27.34
C THR A 393 -11.73 12.67 -26.40
N THR A 394 -10.49 13.19 -26.46
CA THR A 394 -10.05 14.35 -25.67
C THR A 394 -10.88 15.59 -25.95
N LEU A 395 -11.21 15.87 -27.22
CA LEU A 395 -12.02 17.04 -27.58
C LEU A 395 -13.44 16.90 -27.02
N TYR A 396 -14.04 15.72 -27.13
CA TYR A 396 -15.36 15.44 -26.54
C TYR A 396 -15.33 15.50 -25.02
N SER A 397 -14.23 15.06 -24.40
CA SER A 397 -14.06 15.16 -22.95
C SER A 397 -14.00 16.62 -22.49
N LEU A 398 -13.25 17.48 -23.18
CA LEU A 398 -13.23 18.93 -22.92
C LEU A 398 -14.61 19.57 -23.11
N PHE A 399 -15.41 19.10 -24.06
CA PHE A 399 -16.78 19.59 -24.26
C PHE A 399 -17.79 19.10 -23.22
N THR A 400 -17.53 17.96 -22.59
CA THR A 400 -18.49 17.35 -21.68
C THR A 400 -18.13 17.60 -20.22
N VAL A 401 -16.86 17.71 -19.84
CA VAL A 401 -16.44 17.89 -18.43
C VAL A 401 -15.23 18.84 -18.37
N HIS A 402 -15.45 20.13 -18.61
CA HIS A 402 -14.37 21.11 -18.73
C HIS A 402 -13.64 21.36 -17.41
N ASN A 403 -14.37 21.44 -16.29
CA ASN A 403 -13.81 21.78 -14.98
C ASN A 403 -12.79 20.75 -14.46
N ARG A 404 -12.85 19.51 -14.96
CA ARG A 404 -11.82 18.49 -14.67
C ARG A 404 -10.44 18.92 -15.15
N TYR A 405 -10.35 19.77 -16.17
CA TYR A 405 -9.13 20.18 -16.86
C TYR A 405 -8.50 21.46 -16.27
N THR A 406 -8.45 21.54 -14.94
CA THR A 406 -7.75 22.58 -14.18
C THR A 406 -6.52 22.00 -13.47
N PRO A 407 -5.53 22.83 -13.08
CA PRO A 407 -4.38 22.39 -12.27
C PRO A 407 -4.76 21.55 -11.05
N ARG A 408 -3.92 20.59 -10.68
CA ARG A 408 -4.18 19.72 -9.53
C ARG A 408 -4.23 20.51 -8.24
N TRP A 409 -3.31 21.47 -8.05
CA TRP A 409 -3.34 22.35 -6.88
C TRP A 409 -4.68 23.08 -6.73
N HIS A 410 -5.33 23.46 -7.84
CA HIS A 410 -6.62 24.15 -7.82
C HIS A 410 -7.74 23.23 -7.33
N GLN A 411 -7.75 21.97 -7.78
CA GLN A 411 -8.71 20.96 -7.34
C GLN A 411 -8.49 20.62 -5.86
N GLU A 412 -7.25 20.40 -5.43
CA GLU A 412 -6.94 20.13 -4.03
C GLU A 412 -7.23 21.32 -3.11
N ALA A 413 -7.07 22.56 -3.59
CA ALA A 413 -7.31 23.75 -2.78
C ALA A 413 -8.74 23.84 -2.26
N ILE A 414 -9.73 23.61 -3.13
CA ILE A 414 -11.14 23.64 -2.73
C ILE A 414 -11.51 22.42 -1.87
N ALA A 415 -10.96 21.25 -2.17
CA ALA A 415 -11.21 20.05 -1.37
C ALA A 415 -10.66 20.20 0.06
N VAL A 416 -9.46 20.76 0.23
CA VAL A 416 -8.86 21.11 1.54
C VAL A 416 -9.66 22.19 2.27
N PHE A 417 -10.23 23.15 1.54
CA PHE A 417 -11.10 24.15 2.15
C PHE A 417 -12.40 23.54 2.69
N ILE A 418 -13.06 22.71 1.89
CA ILE A 418 -14.28 22.02 2.26
C ILE A 418 -14.05 21.03 3.39
N GLU A 419 -13.01 20.18 3.32
CA GLU A 419 -12.74 19.18 4.36
C GLU A 419 -12.58 19.83 5.73
N THR A 420 -11.89 20.98 5.80
CA THR A 420 -11.54 21.64 7.06
C THR A 420 -12.80 22.15 7.75
N TRP A 421 -13.63 22.87 7.01
CA TRP A 421 -14.81 23.50 7.59
C TRP A 421 -15.97 22.53 7.81
N LEU A 422 -16.14 21.52 6.95
CA LEU A 422 -17.11 20.44 7.19
C LEU A 422 -16.71 19.56 8.37
N SER A 423 -15.42 19.50 8.71
CA SER A 423 -14.89 18.80 9.88
C SER A 423 -14.79 19.68 11.13
N GLY A 424 -15.42 20.86 11.16
CA GLY A 424 -15.42 21.73 12.34
C GLY A 424 -14.07 22.37 12.67
N GLY A 425 -13.21 22.54 11.67
CA GLY A 425 -11.85 23.08 11.81
C GLY A 425 -10.76 22.02 11.89
N PHE A 426 -11.10 20.73 12.02
CA PHE A 426 -10.14 19.62 12.00
C PHE A 426 -9.74 19.25 10.57
N GLY A 427 -9.00 20.12 9.89
CA GLY A 427 -8.49 19.93 8.53
C GLY A 427 -7.20 20.71 8.27
N ARG A 428 -6.60 20.50 7.08
CA ARG A 428 -5.21 20.93 6.80
C ARG A 428 -4.98 22.44 6.85
N ILE A 429 -6.01 23.27 6.64
CA ILE A 429 -5.89 24.75 6.73
C ILE A 429 -5.48 25.21 8.14
N LEU A 430 -5.85 24.45 9.17
CA LEU A 430 -5.50 24.71 10.57
C LEU A 430 -4.46 23.73 11.10
N GLY A 431 -3.78 22.99 10.20
CA GLY A 431 -2.79 21.98 10.55
C GLY A 431 -1.44 22.57 10.99
N ASN A 432 -0.83 21.92 11.98
CA ASN A 432 0.48 22.34 12.49
C ASN A 432 1.62 22.11 11.49
N PHE A 433 1.54 21.06 10.67
CA PHE A 433 2.55 20.75 9.67
C PHE A 433 2.66 21.85 8.61
N ASP A 434 1.53 22.32 8.09
CA ASP A 434 1.47 23.42 7.13
C ASP A 434 2.08 24.71 7.70
N GLU A 435 1.71 25.11 8.92
CA GLU A 435 2.33 26.28 9.58
C GLU A 435 3.85 26.11 9.74
N MET A 436 4.31 24.90 10.07
CA MET A 436 5.73 24.59 10.19
C MET A 436 6.45 24.71 8.85
N TYR A 437 5.87 24.21 7.76
CA TYR A 437 6.45 24.29 6.42
C TYR A 437 6.67 25.73 5.98
N PHE A 438 5.62 26.55 5.97
CA PHE A 438 5.71 27.94 5.53
C PHE A 438 6.64 28.78 6.42
N ARG A 439 6.59 28.55 7.75
CA ARG A 439 7.50 29.19 8.69
C ARG A 439 8.95 28.79 8.46
N SER A 440 9.23 27.52 8.18
CA SER A 440 10.58 27.03 7.93
C SER A 440 11.13 27.57 6.62
N ARG A 441 10.29 27.66 5.57
CA ARG A 441 10.65 28.28 4.29
C ARG A 441 11.10 29.73 4.47
N VAL A 442 10.36 30.51 5.27
CA VAL A 442 10.70 31.90 5.61
C VAL A 442 11.92 31.99 6.54
N ALA A 443 12.08 31.05 7.48
CA ALA A 443 13.21 31.04 8.41
C ALA A 443 14.53 30.73 7.72
N ASP A 444 14.51 29.87 6.70
CA ASP A 444 15.67 29.44 5.92
C ASP A 444 15.90 30.29 4.65
N ASP A 445 15.13 31.37 4.45
CA ASP A 445 15.22 32.31 3.31
C ASP A 445 15.08 31.62 1.94
N ILE A 446 14.18 30.63 1.86
CA ILE A 446 13.88 29.89 0.63
C ILE A 446 12.80 30.64 -0.16
N GLU A 447 13.07 30.96 -1.42
CA GLU A 447 12.13 31.65 -2.32
C GLU A 447 10.83 30.86 -2.45
N PHE A 448 9.69 31.54 -2.61
CA PHE A 448 8.39 30.88 -2.80
C PHE A 448 8.15 30.62 -4.29
N PRO A 449 7.57 29.45 -4.65
CA PRO A 449 7.34 29.11 -6.04
C PRO A 449 6.10 29.83 -6.58
N THR A 450 6.11 30.06 -7.88
CA THR A 450 4.91 30.30 -8.69
C THR A 450 4.02 29.06 -8.74
N GLU A 451 2.77 29.21 -9.17
CA GLU A 451 1.85 28.08 -9.32
C GLU A 451 2.36 27.05 -10.35
N ASP A 452 3.01 27.52 -11.40
CA ASP A 452 3.58 26.66 -12.45
C ASP A 452 4.82 25.90 -11.96
N GLU A 453 5.64 26.53 -11.11
CA GLU A 453 6.80 25.87 -10.46
C GLU A 453 6.38 24.75 -9.51
N ILE A 454 5.23 24.89 -8.83
CA ILE A 454 4.68 23.83 -8.00
C ILE A 454 4.27 22.62 -8.87
N GLU A 455 3.53 22.86 -9.96
CA GLU A 455 3.05 21.81 -10.87
C GLU A 455 4.18 21.11 -11.61
N GLU A 456 5.15 21.85 -12.15
CA GLU A 456 6.13 21.30 -13.09
C GLU A 456 7.49 20.94 -12.45
N ILE A 457 7.81 21.47 -11.25
CA ILE A 457 9.12 21.30 -10.61
C ILE A 457 9.02 20.75 -9.19
N GLU A 458 8.52 21.54 -8.23
CA GLU A 458 8.66 21.20 -6.81
C GLU A 458 7.89 19.92 -6.45
N SER A 459 6.71 19.70 -7.03
CA SER A 459 5.90 18.48 -6.80
C SER A 459 6.56 17.19 -7.33
N HIS A 460 7.61 17.31 -8.13
CA HIS A 460 8.35 16.17 -8.66
C HIS A 460 9.68 15.93 -7.94
N GLU A 461 10.38 16.98 -7.51
CA GLU A 461 11.73 16.90 -6.94
C GLU A 461 11.76 16.91 -5.41
N SER A 462 10.76 17.56 -4.78
CA SER A 462 10.64 17.62 -3.33
C SER A 462 10.29 16.27 -2.72
N VAL A 463 10.76 16.04 -1.50
CA VAL A 463 10.34 14.89 -0.68
C VAL A 463 8.85 14.93 -0.32
N LEU A 464 8.20 16.09 -0.43
CA LEU A 464 6.77 16.27 -0.22
C LEU A 464 5.93 15.87 -1.45
N LEU A 465 6.51 15.74 -2.63
CA LEU A 465 5.81 15.37 -3.87
C LEU A 465 4.50 16.17 -4.07
N GLU A 466 3.41 15.50 -4.40
CA GLU A 466 2.08 16.08 -4.64
C GLU A 466 1.44 16.67 -3.37
N HIS A 467 1.97 16.44 -2.16
CA HIS A 467 1.47 17.10 -0.94
C HIS A 467 1.56 18.64 -1.03
N LEU A 468 2.48 19.17 -1.85
CA LEU A 468 2.60 20.61 -2.10
C LEU A 468 1.34 21.22 -2.72
N PHE A 469 0.56 20.47 -3.49
CA PHE A 469 -0.70 20.92 -4.07
C PHE A 469 -1.72 21.29 -2.99
N TYR A 470 -1.82 20.47 -1.95
CA TYR A 470 -2.69 20.69 -0.81
C TYR A 470 -2.23 21.89 0.03
N MET A 471 -0.92 22.00 0.27
CA MET A 471 -0.34 23.03 1.14
C MET A 471 -0.45 24.43 0.52
N PHE A 472 0.06 24.60 -0.70
CA PHE A 472 -0.02 25.89 -1.39
C PHE A 472 -1.44 26.23 -1.81
N GLY A 473 -2.20 25.25 -2.33
CA GLY A 473 -3.60 25.46 -2.70
C GLY A 473 -4.46 25.88 -1.51
N GLY A 474 -4.37 25.13 -0.41
CA GLY A 474 -5.09 25.42 0.84
C GLY A 474 -4.72 26.78 1.43
N ARG A 475 -3.43 27.15 1.44
CA ARG A 475 -2.98 28.48 1.90
C ARG A 475 -3.44 29.61 1.00
N PHE A 476 -3.36 29.43 -0.31
CA PHE A 476 -3.81 30.44 -1.27
C PHE A 476 -5.32 30.70 -1.10
N VAL A 477 -6.14 29.65 -1.03
CA VAL A 477 -7.58 29.79 -0.77
C VAL A 477 -7.85 30.39 0.61
N SER A 478 -7.05 30.06 1.63
CA SER A 478 -7.16 30.66 2.96
C SER A 478 -6.86 32.17 2.95
N HIS A 479 -5.86 32.58 2.17
CA HIS A 479 -5.57 33.99 1.93
C HIS A 479 -6.76 34.69 1.26
N LEU A 480 -7.30 34.10 0.18
CA LEU A 480 -8.45 34.67 -0.53
C LEU A 480 -9.69 34.77 0.36
N ALA A 481 -10.00 33.74 1.15
CA ALA A 481 -11.12 33.73 2.07
C ALA A 481 -10.96 34.80 3.17
N SER A 482 -9.74 34.96 3.70
CA SER A 482 -9.44 35.97 4.73
C SER A 482 -9.60 37.41 4.22
N GLU A 483 -9.22 37.66 2.97
CA GLU A 483 -9.29 38.99 2.36
C GLU A 483 -10.66 39.34 1.78
N TYR A 484 -11.19 38.43 0.97
CA TYR A 484 -12.35 38.67 0.10
C TYR A 484 -13.63 37.97 0.59
N GLY A 485 -13.53 37.06 1.56
CA GLY A 485 -14.63 36.27 2.11
C GLY A 485 -14.80 34.92 1.41
N SER A 486 -15.31 33.92 2.16
CA SER A 486 -15.56 32.55 1.67
C SER A 486 -16.51 32.49 0.49
N ASP A 487 -17.51 33.38 0.42
CA ASP A 487 -18.51 33.36 -0.66
C ASP A 487 -17.89 33.62 -2.03
N LYS A 488 -16.88 34.50 -2.10
CA LYS A 488 -16.12 34.75 -3.33
C LYS A 488 -15.22 33.58 -3.71
N VAL A 489 -14.65 32.88 -2.72
CA VAL A 489 -13.92 31.64 -2.95
C VAL A 489 -14.85 30.61 -3.60
N ILE A 490 -16.02 30.34 -3.01
CA ILE A 490 -16.99 29.40 -3.58
C ILE A 490 -17.41 29.85 -4.98
N GLN A 491 -17.69 31.14 -5.19
CA GLN A 491 -18.03 31.69 -6.51
C GLN A 491 -16.96 31.42 -7.57
N TRP A 492 -15.68 31.37 -7.21
CA TRP A 492 -14.59 31.05 -8.14
C TRP A 492 -14.63 29.59 -8.59
N PHE A 493 -14.95 28.64 -7.70
CA PHE A 493 -15.06 27.21 -7.99
C PHE A 493 -16.41 26.76 -8.57
N ASP A 494 -17.43 27.61 -8.50
CA ASP A 494 -18.77 27.37 -9.06
C ASP A 494 -18.76 27.23 -10.61
N THR A 495 -19.87 26.94 -11.26
CA THR A 495 -20.03 27.05 -12.72
C THR A 495 -21.47 27.44 -13.02
N LYS A 496 -21.65 28.63 -13.61
CA LYS A 496 -22.99 29.13 -13.91
C LYS A 496 -23.50 28.54 -15.23
N LYS A 497 -24.81 28.33 -15.33
CA LYS A 497 -25.43 27.72 -16.51
C LYS A 497 -25.18 28.52 -17.80
N GLU A 498 -25.06 29.84 -17.70
CA GLU A 498 -24.77 30.76 -18.80
C GLU A 498 -23.28 30.91 -19.16
N GLU A 499 -22.35 30.35 -18.38
CA GLU A 499 -20.92 30.42 -18.67
C GLU A 499 -20.55 29.53 -19.88
N PHE A 500 -19.53 29.96 -20.64
CA PHE A 500 -19.04 29.25 -21.82
C PHE A 500 -17.55 28.92 -21.64
N TYR A 501 -17.26 27.72 -21.11
CA TYR A 501 -15.91 27.20 -20.86
C TYR A 501 -14.92 28.24 -20.27
N PRO A 502 -15.24 28.85 -19.11
CA PRO A 502 -14.37 29.86 -18.53
C PRO A 502 -13.09 29.22 -18.00
N SER A 503 -11.93 29.68 -18.46
CA SER A 503 -10.66 29.36 -17.79
C SER A 503 -10.69 29.80 -16.33
N TYR A 504 -10.14 28.99 -15.43
CA TYR A 504 -10.09 29.30 -14.00
C TYR A 504 -9.39 30.65 -13.71
N LYS A 505 -8.34 31.03 -14.46
CA LYS A 505 -7.67 32.36 -14.36
C LYS A 505 -8.58 33.49 -14.87
N ALA A 506 -9.31 33.27 -15.96
CA ALA A 506 -10.26 34.27 -16.50
C ALA A 506 -11.41 34.51 -15.52
N LYS A 507 -11.94 33.43 -14.94
CA LYS A 507 -12.98 33.50 -13.91
C LYS A 507 -12.47 34.16 -12.63
N PHE A 508 -11.24 33.84 -12.21
CA PHE A 508 -10.59 34.50 -11.08
C PHE A 508 -10.63 36.03 -11.22
N LYS A 509 -10.27 36.54 -12.40
CA LYS A 509 -10.28 37.99 -12.68
C LYS A 509 -11.67 38.61 -12.58
N VAL A 510 -12.71 37.89 -12.99
CA VAL A 510 -14.11 38.36 -12.87
C VAL A 510 -14.56 38.42 -11.41
N VAL A 511 -14.22 37.40 -10.60
CA VAL A 511 -14.68 37.28 -9.20
C VAL A 511 -13.93 38.21 -8.25
N PHE A 512 -12.60 38.29 -8.40
CA PHE A 512 -11.72 39.04 -7.50
C PHE A 512 -11.32 40.42 -8.03
N GLY A 513 -11.50 40.69 -9.32
CA GLY A 513 -11.17 41.98 -9.93
C GLY A 513 -9.67 42.23 -10.14
N LYS A 514 -8.82 41.20 -9.96
CA LYS A 514 -7.36 41.23 -10.13
C LYS A 514 -6.89 40.10 -11.03
N SER A 515 -5.71 40.20 -11.64
CA SER A 515 -5.12 39.04 -12.31
C SER A 515 -4.74 37.97 -11.29
N PHE A 516 -4.67 36.72 -11.76
CA PHE A 516 -4.24 35.59 -10.92
C PHE A 516 -2.82 35.81 -10.38
N ASP A 517 -1.87 36.14 -11.25
CA ASP A 517 -0.46 36.33 -10.89
C ASP A 517 -0.27 37.47 -9.86
N GLU A 518 -1.06 38.55 -9.95
CA GLU A 518 -1.04 39.62 -8.95
C GLU A 518 -1.52 39.11 -7.59
N ALA A 519 -2.61 38.34 -7.55
CA ALA A 519 -3.12 37.78 -6.31
C ALA A 519 -2.20 36.71 -5.71
N TRP A 520 -1.52 35.92 -6.54
CA TRP A 520 -0.52 34.97 -6.07
C TRP A 520 0.70 35.68 -5.45
N GLY A 521 1.18 36.76 -6.07
CA GLY A 521 2.23 37.61 -5.51
C GLY A 521 1.82 38.30 -4.20
N ASP A 522 0.57 38.78 -4.10
CA ASP A 522 -0.01 39.32 -2.88
C ASP A 522 -0.04 38.26 -1.76
N PHE A 523 -0.46 37.03 -2.10
CA PHE A 523 -0.46 35.89 -1.18
C PHE A 523 0.93 35.60 -0.63
N ILE A 524 1.94 35.42 -1.49
CA ILE A 524 3.32 35.13 -1.07
C ILE A 524 3.84 36.22 -0.14
N SER A 525 3.65 37.49 -0.52
CA SER A 525 4.15 38.63 0.27
C SER A 525 3.55 38.65 1.68
N ARG A 526 2.25 38.36 1.80
CA ARG A 526 1.54 38.33 3.08
C ARG A 526 1.86 37.09 3.90
N GLU A 527 2.04 35.92 3.27
CA GLU A 527 2.49 34.70 3.95
C GLU A 527 3.87 34.93 4.58
N ILE A 528 4.80 35.53 3.85
CA ILE A 528 6.13 35.89 4.37
C ILE A 528 6.02 36.84 5.56
N GLU A 529 5.19 37.88 5.48
CA GLU A 529 4.99 38.81 6.59
C GLU A 529 4.38 38.12 7.81
N PHE A 530 3.34 37.31 7.60
CA PHE A 530 2.66 36.55 8.64
C PHE A 530 3.63 35.62 9.38
N GLN A 531 4.44 34.85 8.64
CA GLN A 531 5.41 33.96 9.27
C GLN A 531 6.57 34.70 9.94
N LYS A 532 6.99 35.87 9.44
CA LYS A 532 7.96 36.74 10.14
C LYS A 532 7.42 37.19 11.51
N GLN A 533 6.13 37.45 11.63
CA GLN A 533 5.49 37.76 12.90
C GLN A 533 5.50 36.55 13.84
N ASN A 534 5.14 35.35 13.35
CA ASN A 534 5.22 34.11 14.14
C ASN A 534 6.66 33.80 14.60
N ILE A 535 7.67 33.97 13.74
CA ILE A 535 9.08 33.82 14.11
C ILE A 535 9.48 34.82 15.21
N SER A 536 8.99 36.06 15.12
CA SER A 536 9.25 37.09 16.15
C SER A 536 8.60 36.75 17.49
N ILE A 537 7.40 36.17 17.48
CA ILE A 537 6.72 35.66 18.68
C ILE A 537 7.57 34.56 19.33
N LEU A 538 8.06 33.59 18.54
CA LEU A 538 8.90 32.51 19.05
C LEU A 538 10.22 33.04 19.62
N LYS A 539 10.85 34.02 18.96
CA LYS A 539 12.09 34.68 19.44
C LYS A 539 11.89 35.56 20.69
N SER A 540 10.65 35.78 21.14
CA SER A 540 10.38 36.48 22.41
C SER A 540 10.72 35.66 23.67
N ALA A 541 11.09 34.39 23.50
CA ALA A 541 11.64 33.51 24.53
C ALA A 541 12.97 32.88 24.05
N PRO A 542 13.90 32.51 24.95
CA PRO A 542 15.17 31.89 24.57
C PRO A 542 14.95 30.56 23.83
N LEU A 543 15.52 30.44 22.63
CA LEU A 543 15.53 29.20 21.85
C LEU A 543 16.48 28.17 22.47
N SER A 544 16.16 26.88 22.32
CA SER A 544 17.04 25.78 22.73
C SER A 544 18.31 25.75 21.89
N GLU A 545 19.41 25.33 22.51
CA GLU A 545 20.66 25.04 21.79
C GLU A 545 20.46 23.78 20.91
N ILE A 546 20.72 23.92 19.61
CA ILE A 546 20.61 22.82 18.64
C ILE A 546 21.97 22.63 17.98
N ARG A 547 22.54 21.43 18.13
CA ARG A 547 23.79 21.05 17.46
C ARG A 547 23.48 20.15 16.28
N SER A 548 23.54 20.69 15.06
CA SER A 548 23.39 19.89 13.85
C SER A 548 24.51 18.86 13.69
N LEU A 549 24.14 17.66 13.25
CA LEU A 549 25.06 16.56 12.94
C LEU A 549 25.29 16.38 11.44
N SER A 550 24.51 17.06 10.59
CA SER A 550 24.64 16.96 9.13
C SER A 550 24.30 18.29 8.47
N ASP A 551 25.00 18.61 7.39
CA ASP A 551 24.68 19.76 6.53
C ASP A 551 23.64 19.38 5.46
N LYS A 552 23.31 18.09 5.34
CA LYS A 552 22.33 17.56 4.39
C LYS A 552 21.15 16.92 5.12
N SER A 553 19.95 17.14 4.58
CA SER A 553 18.73 16.42 4.96
C SER A 553 18.80 14.96 4.50
N PHE A 554 18.13 14.08 5.26
CA PHE A 554 17.90 12.68 4.88
C PHE A 554 16.51 12.44 4.28
N GLY A 555 15.81 13.50 3.89
CA GLY A 555 14.44 13.43 3.40
C GLY A 555 13.49 13.04 4.53
N TRP A 556 12.52 12.17 4.25
CA TRP A 556 11.72 11.56 5.31
C TRP A 556 12.59 10.64 6.17
N VAL A 557 12.24 10.50 7.45
CA VAL A 557 12.91 9.59 8.39
C VAL A 557 11.91 8.78 9.21
N GLY A 558 12.24 7.50 9.42
CA GLY A 558 11.52 6.58 10.29
C GLY A 558 11.97 6.70 11.76
N GLN A 559 11.47 5.81 12.62
CA GLN A 559 11.83 5.80 14.04
C GLN A 559 13.33 5.54 14.25
N PRO A 560 14.07 6.39 14.99
CA PRO A 560 15.48 6.18 15.25
C PRO A 560 15.72 5.29 16.48
N TYR A 561 16.80 4.51 16.45
CA TYR A 561 17.27 3.69 17.57
C TYR A 561 18.73 3.95 17.87
N TYR A 562 19.06 4.25 19.13
CA TYR A 562 20.43 4.49 19.55
C TYR A 562 21.18 3.17 19.77
N ASP A 563 22.21 2.92 18.96
CA ASP A 563 23.14 1.81 19.13
C ASP A 563 24.34 2.23 19.98
N LYS A 564 24.29 1.88 21.27
CA LYS A 564 25.36 2.17 22.24
C LYS A 564 26.67 1.47 21.88
N LYS A 565 26.64 0.33 21.16
CA LYS A 565 27.83 -0.47 20.86
C LYS A 565 28.77 0.25 19.91
N THR A 566 28.20 0.97 18.95
CA THR A 566 28.97 1.67 17.90
C THR A 566 28.89 3.19 18.01
N ASN A 567 28.15 3.72 19.00
CA ASN A 567 27.82 5.14 19.12
C ASN A 567 27.21 5.70 17.83
N SER A 568 26.13 5.05 17.38
CA SER A 568 25.42 5.39 16.14
C SER A 568 23.91 5.36 16.33
N VAL A 569 23.17 5.91 15.37
CA VAL A 569 21.71 5.88 15.32
C VAL A 569 21.28 5.12 14.07
N LEU A 570 20.40 4.14 14.25
CA LEU A 570 19.81 3.35 13.17
C LEU A 570 18.44 3.92 12.81
N PHE A 571 18.17 4.19 11.54
CA PHE A 571 16.85 4.64 11.06
C PHE A 571 16.66 4.35 9.57
N ALA A 572 15.38 4.30 9.17
CA ALA A 572 14.98 4.31 7.76
C ALA A 572 14.92 5.75 7.24
N TYR A 573 15.31 5.98 5.98
CA TYR A 573 15.27 7.30 5.36
C TYR A 573 14.94 7.23 3.87
N HIS A 574 14.32 8.30 3.34
CA HIS A 574 13.81 8.38 1.98
C HIS A 574 13.99 9.80 1.43
N GLN A 575 14.92 9.97 0.49
CA GLN A 575 15.34 11.26 -0.04
C GLN A 575 15.40 11.27 -1.57
N SER A 576 15.39 12.46 -2.16
CA SER A 576 15.52 12.66 -3.61
C SER A 576 16.82 12.07 -4.16
N GLY A 577 16.73 11.38 -5.30
CA GLY A 577 17.88 10.77 -6.00
C GLY A 577 18.57 9.59 -5.30
N HIS A 578 17.99 9.05 -4.22
CA HIS A 578 18.54 7.90 -3.50
C HIS A 578 17.44 6.88 -3.19
N LEU A 579 17.77 5.58 -3.27
CA LEU A 579 16.80 4.52 -2.93
C LEU A 579 16.52 4.57 -1.43
N ALA A 580 15.24 4.54 -1.03
CA ALA A 580 14.87 4.45 0.37
C ALA A 580 15.62 3.29 1.04
N SER A 581 16.18 3.53 2.21
CA SER A 581 17.09 2.59 2.85
C SER A 581 16.97 2.63 4.37
N VAL A 582 17.32 1.53 5.02
CA VAL A 582 17.71 1.53 6.43
C VAL A 582 19.22 1.72 6.49
N GLY A 583 19.70 2.66 7.30
CA GLY A 583 21.12 2.84 7.49
C GLY A 583 21.51 3.20 8.93
N ARG A 584 22.83 3.29 9.11
CA ARG A 584 23.50 3.58 10.36
C ARG A 584 24.21 4.93 10.25
N PHE A 585 23.79 5.88 11.08
CA PHE A 585 24.41 7.19 11.19
C PHE A 585 25.35 7.24 12.40
N PHE A 586 26.64 7.30 12.15
CA PHE A 586 27.65 7.32 13.22
C PHE A 586 27.79 8.74 13.80
N LEU A 587 27.63 8.87 15.13
CA LEU A 587 27.59 10.17 15.79
C LEU A 587 28.98 10.85 15.88
N ASN A 588 30.05 10.06 15.80
CA ASN A 588 31.43 10.56 15.93
C ASN A 588 31.97 11.17 14.63
N ASP A 589 31.78 10.49 13.49
CA ASP A 589 32.32 10.89 12.19
C ASP A 589 31.26 11.51 11.26
N ARG A 590 29.98 11.52 11.68
CA ARG A 590 28.83 12.08 10.97
C ARG A 590 28.60 11.44 9.60
N LYS A 591 28.87 10.13 9.49
CA LYS A 591 28.67 9.37 8.26
C LYS A 591 27.47 8.47 8.33
N MET A 592 26.71 8.43 7.23
CA MET A 592 25.63 7.48 7.00
C MET A 592 26.16 6.28 6.20
N ILE A 593 25.82 5.07 6.62
CA ILE A 593 26.10 3.82 5.88
C ILE A 593 24.80 3.05 5.69
N ASP A 594 24.47 2.73 4.44
CA ASP A 594 23.31 1.89 4.13
C ASP A 594 23.53 0.45 4.57
N ILE A 595 22.50 -0.12 5.20
CA ILE A 595 22.47 -1.52 5.62
C ILE A 595 21.68 -2.32 4.58
N ILE A 596 20.48 -1.83 4.22
CA ILE A 596 19.60 -2.49 3.27
C ILE A 596 18.67 -1.47 2.61
N SER A 597 18.39 -1.64 1.31
CA SER A 597 17.39 -0.84 0.60
C SER A 597 15.99 -1.32 0.93
N LEU A 598 15.04 -0.39 1.06
CA LEU A 598 13.62 -0.63 1.23
C LEU A 598 12.93 -0.58 -0.14
N PRO A 599 12.42 -1.71 -0.65
CA PRO A 599 11.88 -1.79 -2.01
C PRO A 599 10.54 -1.06 -2.20
N SER A 600 9.72 -0.98 -1.16
CA SER A 600 8.36 -0.41 -1.18
C SER A 600 8.14 0.49 0.05
N PRO A 601 8.84 1.64 0.15
CA PRO A 601 8.69 2.58 1.25
C PRO A 601 7.36 3.33 1.14
N SER A 602 6.71 3.63 2.26
CA SER A 602 5.67 4.67 2.30
C SER A 602 6.30 6.07 2.18
N ILE A 603 5.49 7.10 1.96
CA ILE A 603 6.02 8.46 1.79
C ILE A 603 6.54 8.99 3.14
N ILE A 604 5.69 8.98 4.17
CA ILE A 604 5.95 9.71 5.42
C ILE A 604 6.68 8.82 6.45
N GLN A 605 6.13 7.63 6.74
CA GLN A 605 6.70 6.71 7.73
C GLN A 605 7.84 5.86 7.19
N ILE A 606 7.92 5.69 5.86
CA ILE A 606 8.89 4.88 5.11
C ILE A 606 8.72 3.38 5.38
N ALA A 607 8.97 2.97 6.61
CA ALA A 607 8.81 1.61 7.10
C ALA A 607 8.63 1.63 8.62
N SER A 608 7.85 0.69 9.13
CA SER A 608 7.84 0.39 10.55
C SER A 608 9.08 -0.41 10.91
N THR A 609 9.73 -0.06 12.01
CA THR A 609 11.03 -0.63 12.40
C THR A 609 11.06 -1.00 13.87
N ALA A 610 11.97 -1.88 14.28
CA ALA A 610 12.31 -2.12 15.68
C ALA A 610 13.76 -2.63 15.78
N PHE A 611 14.44 -2.38 16.91
CA PHE A 611 15.84 -2.78 17.11
C PHE A 611 16.01 -3.62 18.37
N ASP A 612 16.56 -4.82 18.21
CA ASP A 612 17.01 -5.68 19.32
C ASP A 612 18.52 -5.48 19.50
N GLN A 613 18.90 -4.81 20.59
CA GLN A 613 20.30 -4.52 20.87
C GLN A 613 21.10 -5.75 21.32
N GLU A 614 20.47 -6.73 21.94
CA GLU A 614 21.15 -7.92 22.48
C GLU A 614 21.50 -8.90 21.37
N TYR A 615 20.53 -9.26 20.52
CA TYR A 615 20.79 -10.10 19.34
C TYR A 615 21.36 -9.31 18.17
N TYR A 616 21.35 -7.98 18.25
CA TYR A 616 21.78 -7.07 17.19
C TYR A 616 21.00 -7.30 15.89
N ASN A 617 19.69 -7.48 16.04
CA ASN A 617 18.74 -7.67 14.94
C ASN A 617 17.97 -6.37 14.70
N PHE A 618 17.77 -6.02 13.44
CA PHE A 618 16.91 -4.91 13.04
C PHE A 618 15.71 -5.45 12.28
N PHE A 619 14.52 -5.09 12.75
CA PHE A 619 13.25 -5.46 12.15
C PHE A 619 12.77 -4.29 11.31
N TYR A 620 12.22 -4.59 10.15
CA TYR A 620 11.69 -3.58 9.25
C TYR A 620 10.56 -4.18 8.41
N THR A 621 9.69 -3.31 7.90
CA THR A 621 8.58 -3.72 7.05
C THR A 621 8.81 -3.34 5.60
N THR A 622 8.24 -4.14 4.69
CA THR A 622 8.11 -3.84 3.25
C THR A 622 6.63 -3.77 2.88
N ASN A 623 6.33 -3.41 1.63
CA ASN A 623 4.98 -3.19 1.12
C ASN A 623 4.25 -2.09 1.88
N ASN A 624 4.97 -1.02 2.22
CA ASN A 624 4.42 0.07 3.03
C ASN A 624 3.62 1.09 2.20
N ASN A 625 3.74 1.10 0.87
CA ASN A 625 3.02 2.04 -0.01
C ASN A 625 1.82 1.43 -0.74
N GLN A 626 1.82 0.13 -0.98
CA GLN A 626 0.79 -0.61 -1.74
C GLN A 626 0.87 -2.09 -1.34
N LEU A 627 -0.28 -2.77 -1.29
CA LEU A 627 -0.42 -4.18 -0.88
C LEU A 627 -0.29 -4.39 0.64
N TYR A 628 -0.16 -5.65 1.04
CA TYR A 628 -0.12 -6.06 2.43
C TYR A 628 1.32 -6.11 2.94
N ARG A 629 1.53 -5.48 4.10
CA ARG A 629 2.83 -5.32 4.74
C ARG A 629 3.40 -6.64 5.22
N ASP A 630 4.67 -6.85 4.92
CA ASP A 630 5.49 -7.92 5.45
C ASP A 630 6.35 -7.43 6.61
N ILE A 631 6.77 -8.36 7.48
CA ILE A 631 7.79 -8.13 8.50
C ILE A 631 9.04 -8.92 8.14
N HIS A 632 10.16 -8.21 8.07
CA HIS A 632 11.49 -8.76 7.86
C HIS A 632 12.43 -8.48 9.03
N LEU A 633 13.51 -9.24 9.08
CA LEU A 633 14.60 -9.09 10.03
C LEU A 633 15.93 -9.13 9.28
N VAL A 634 16.88 -8.29 9.71
CA VAL A 634 18.28 -8.36 9.33
C VAL A 634 19.17 -8.51 10.57
N ASP A 635 19.98 -9.56 10.59
CA ASP A 635 21.05 -9.76 11.59
C ASP A 635 22.21 -8.82 11.23
N LEU A 636 22.41 -7.77 12.01
CA LEU A 636 23.42 -6.74 11.76
C LEU A 636 24.87 -7.22 12.03
N ASN A 637 25.06 -8.38 12.68
CA ASN A 637 26.40 -8.97 12.82
C ASN A 637 26.80 -9.71 11.55
N LYS A 638 25.85 -10.38 10.89
CA LYS A 638 26.10 -11.25 9.72
C LYS A 638 25.68 -10.64 8.40
N ASN A 639 24.98 -9.50 8.42
CA ASN A 639 24.28 -8.92 7.28
C ASN A 639 23.38 -9.96 6.57
N LYS A 640 22.65 -10.75 7.36
CA LYS A 640 21.76 -11.79 6.85
C LYS A 640 20.30 -11.40 7.05
N HIS A 641 19.57 -11.33 5.95
CA HIS A 641 18.13 -11.07 5.91
C HIS A 641 17.30 -12.35 6.07
N ARG A 642 16.10 -12.21 6.66
CA ARG A 642 15.06 -13.22 6.77
C ARG A 642 13.68 -12.56 6.78
N GLU A 643 12.75 -13.07 5.99
CA GLU A 643 11.32 -12.79 6.13
C GLU A 643 10.75 -13.53 7.35
N LEU A 644 10.02 -12.81 8.20
CA LEU A 644 9.40 -13.36 9.40
C LEU A 644 7.91 -13.66 9.17
N PHE A 645 7.17 -12.67 8.68
CA PHE A 645 5.73 -12.76 8.46
C PHE A 645 5.37 -12.09 7.15
N LYS A 646 4.78 -12.84 6.24
CA LYS A 646 4.30 -12.34 4.95
C LYS A 646 2.83 -11.92 5.04
N ASP A 647 2.45 -10.85 4.33
CA ASP A 647 1.08 -10.35 4.15
C ASP A 647 0.32 -10.20 5.48
N VAL A 648 1.06 -9.85 6.54
CA VAL A 648 0.57 -9.86 7.92
C VAL A 648 -0.02 -8.51 8.33
N ARG A 649 0.17 -7.46 7.51
CA ARG A 649 -0.44 -6.13 7.67
C ARG A 649 -0.13 -5.49 9.03
N THR A 650 1.04 -5.81 9.59
CA THR A 650 1.44 -5.41 10.95
C THR A 650 2.57 -4.40 10.89
N GLY A 651 2.32 -3.20 11.42
CA GLY A 651 3.30 -2.12 11.57
C GLY A 651 3.43 -1.66 13.02
N HIS A 652 3.88 -0.42 13.22
CA HIS A 652 4.11 0.19 14.54
C HIS A 652 4.86 -0.73 15.50
N LEU A 653 5.97 -1.30 15.03
CA LEU A 653 6.71 -2.35 15.72
C LEU A 653 7.44 -1.81 16.95
N THR A 654 7.44 -2.59 18.02
CA THR A 654 8.34 -2.40 19.18
C THR A 654 8.78 -3.75 19.71
N LEU A 655 9.88 -3.77 20.46
CA LEU A 655 10.43 -4.99 21.04
C LEU A 655 10.47 -4.91 22.56
N SER A 656 10.34 -6.08 23.16
CA SER A 656 10.57 -6.32 24.57
C SER A 656 12.06 -6.61 24.80
N PRO A 657 12.83 -5.76 25.51
CA PRO A 657 14.29 -5.88 25.55
C PRO A 657 14.83 -7.03 26.41
N LYS A 658 14.02 -7.70 27.24
CA LYS A 658 14.40 -8.85 28.08
C LYS A 658 13.83 -10.18 27.56
N THR A 659 12.61 -10.19 27.00
CA THR A 659 11.97 -11.39 26.42
C THR A 659 12.15 -11.51 24.92
N HIS A 660 12.56 -10.42 24.24
CA HIS A 660 12.70 -10.32 22.80
C HIS A 660 11.39 -10.52 22.04
N GLU A 661 10.24 -10.37 22.70
CA GLU A 661 8.93 -10.42 22.06
C GLU A 661 8.74 -9.21 21.14
N LEU A 662 8.28 -9.46 19.92
CA LEU A 662 7.96 -8.42 18.93
C LEU A 662 6.49 -8.06 19.08
N TYR A 663 6.19 -6.79 19.33
CA TYR A 663 4.85 -6.25 19.36
C TYR A 663 4.61 -5.41 18.09
N GLY A 664 3.36 -5.34 17.66
CA GLY A 664 2.96 -4.52 16.52
C GLY A 664 1.46 -4.25 16.50
N VAL A 665 1.04 -3.45 15.53
CA VAL A 665 -0.37 -3.14 15.25
C VAL A 665 -0.72 -3.70 13.89
N GLN A 666 -1.65 -4.65 13.87
CA GLN A 666 -2.19 -5.27 12.67
C GLN A 666 -3.46 -4.52 12.22
N HIS A 667 -3.59 -4.26 10.92
CA HIS A 667 -4.81 -3.72 10.32
C HIS A 667 -5.60 -4.82 9.61
N SER A 668 -6.91 -4.89 9.87
CA SER A 668 -7.83 -5.82 9.20
C SER A 668 -9.26 -5.27 9.22
N SER A 669 -9.95 -5.31 8.07
CA SER A 669 -11.35 -4.85 7.93
C SER A 669 -11.58 -3.45 8.53
N GLY A 670 -10.61 -2.54 8.34
CA GLY A 670 -10.66 -1.18 8.89
C GLY A 670 -10.42 -1.04 10.40
N LYS A 671 -10.02 -2.10 11.13
CA LYS A 671 -9.73 -2.05 12.58
C LYS A 671 -8.24 -2.21 12.89
N ALA A 672 -7.80 -1.56 13.97
CA ALA A 672 -6.49 -1.79 14.57
C ALA A 672 -6.51 -2.90 15.63
N ILE A 673 -5.50 -3.77 15.58
CA ILE A 673 -5.35 -4.93 16.45
C ILE A 673 -3.95 -4.92 17.05
N LEU A 674 -3.83 -4.89 18.37
CA LEU A 674 -2.54 -5.06 19.04
C LEU A 674 -2.17 -6.55 19.02
N VAL A 675 -0.99 -6.85 18.49
CA VAL A 675 -0.49 -8.21 18.30
C VAL A 675 0.91 -8.37 18.88
N LYS A 676 1.29 -9.60 19.22
CA LYS A 676 2.66 -9.93 19.62
C LYS A 676 3.15 -11.24 19.03
N SER A 677 4.44 -11.37 18.85
CA SER A 677 5.10 -12.61 18.48
C SER A 677 6.26 -12.88 19.42
N LYS A 678 6.25 -14.07 20.03
CA LYS A 678 7.31 -14.49 20.93
C LYS A 678 8.52 -14.96 20.15
N TYR A 679 9.72 -14.68 20.65
CA TYR A 679 10.93 -15.26 20.10
C TYR A 679 10.81 -16.80 20.07
N PRO A 680 11.08 -17.48 18.94
CA PRO A 680 11.84 -17.04 17.77
C PRO A 680 10.97 -16.60 16.57
N TYR A 681 9.85 -15.95 16.83
CA TYR A 681 8.94 -15.31 15.86
C TYR A 681 8.28 -16.30 14.89
N GLN A 682 7.53 -17.25 15.43
CA GLN A 682 6.85 -18.28 14.61
C GLN A 682 5.36 -18.00 14.40
N ILE A 683 4.72 -17.33 15.36
CA ILE A 683 3.28 -17.08 15.36
C ILE A 683 3.05 -15.65 15.85
N LEU A 684 2.07 -14.98 15.27
CA LEU A 684 1.58 -13.67 15.71
C LEU A 684 0.26 -13.88 16.47
N GLU A 685 0.27 -13.57 17.77
CA GLU A 685 -0.86 -13.70 18.69
C GLU A 685 -1.60 -12.37 18.78
N THR A 686 -2.94 -12.41 18.66
CA THR A 686 -3.80 -11.26 18.96
C THR A 686 -3.85 -11.02 20.46
N ILE A 687 -3.64 -9.78 20.88
CA ILE A 687 -3.77 -9.35 22.27
C ILE A 687 -5.12 -8.67 22.49
N THR A 688 -5.44 -7.65 21.70
CA THR A 688 -6.70 -6.92 21.81
C THR A 688 -7.07 -6.22 20.49
N VAL A 689 -8.36 -6.01 20.26
CA VAL A 689 -8.92 -5.36 19.07
C VAL A 689 -9.51 -4.02 19.49
N PHE A 690 -9.15 -2.94 18.80
CA PHE A 690 -9.66 -1.61 19.07
C PHE A 690 -11.02 -1.40 18.39
N PRO A 691 -11.89 -0.54 18.95
CA PRO A 691 -13.13 -0.14 18.29
C PRO A 691 -12.88 0.43 16.90
N LEU A 692 -13.85 0.29 15.99
CA LEU A 692 -13.77 0.91 14.67
C LEU A 692 -13.62 2.43 14.81
N GLY A 693 -12.62 2.99 14.12
CA GLY A 693 -12.30 4.43 14.17
C GLY A 693 -11.32 4.83 15.26
N ASP A 694 -11.07 3.96 16.25
CA ASP A 694 -9.96 4.13 17.20
C ASP A 694 -8.70 3.47 16.64
N GLU A 695 -7.60 4.22 16.60
CA GLU A 695 -6.32 3.78 16.05
C GLU A 695 -5.24 3.83 17.12
N VAL A 696 -4.54 2.71 17.34
CA VAL A 696 -3.36 2.66 18.22
C VAL A 696 -2.11 2.55 17.37
N GLN A 697 -1.10 3.38 17.65
CA GLN A 697 0.07 3.50 16.79
C GLN A 697 1.32 3.89 17.58
N GLN A 698 2.47 3.88 16.89
CA GLN A 698 3.77 4.33 17.41
C GLN A 698 4.13 3.73 18.77
N LEU A 699 4.09 2.40 18.83
CA LEU A 699 4.35 1.63 20.04
C LEU A 699 5.77 1.85 20.55
N ALA A 700 5.93 1.98 21.87
CA ALA A 700 7.22 2.05 22.55
C ALA A 700 7.17 1.26 23.86
N MET A 701 7.84 0.12 23.90
CA MET A 701 7.96 -0.71 25.10
C MET A 701 8.98 -0.11 26.07
N ASN A 702 8.67 -0.09 27.38
CA ASN A 702 9.63 0.36 28.37
C ASN A 702 10.75 -0.69 28.59
N PRO A 703 11.97 -0.27 28.97
CA PRO A 703 13.07 -1.18 29.28
C PRO A 703 12.75 -2.28 30.30
N ASP A 704 11.79 -2.04 31.18
CA ASP A 704 11.43 -2.96 32.26
C ASP A 704 10.34 -3.99 31.94
N GLU A 705 9.68 -3.89 30.78
CA GLU A 705 8.61 -4.77 30.29
C GLU A 705 7.37 -4.82 31.18
N THR A 706 6.99 -3.66 31.68
CA THR A 706 5.78 -3.47 32.48
C THR A 706 4.76 -2.59 31.78
N LEU A 707 5.23 -1.66 30.94
CA LEU A 707 4.42 -0.61 30.36
C LEU A 707 4.71 -0.50 28.86
N LEU A 708 3.64 -0.50 28.07
CA LEU A 708 3.67 -0.15 26.66
C LEU A 708 3.10 1.25 26.51
N ALA A 709 3.92 2.18 25.99
CA ALA A 709 3.43 3.47 25.55
C ALA A 709 2.95 3.39 24.10
N ALA A 710 1.87 4.10 23.78
CA ALA A 710 1.34 4.19 22.43
C ALA A 710 0.65 5.55 22.21
N VAL A 711 0.51 5.93 20.95
CA VAL A 711 -0.38 7.02 20.52
C VAL A 711 -1.74 6.41 20.25
N LEU A 712 -2.79 6.95 20.87
CA LEU A 712 -4.19 6.60 20.61
C LEU A 712 -4.88 7.77 19.92
N HIS A 713 -5.42 7.51 18.73
CA HIS A 713 -6.35 8.38 18.04
C HIS A 713 -7.76 7.85 18.22
N LYS A 714 -8.69 8.74 18.54
CA LYS A 714 -10.11 8.40 18.61
C LYS A 714 -10.87 9.02 17.46
N ALA A 715 -12.00 8.42 17.11
CA ALA A 715 -12.93 8.97 16.11
C ALA A 715 -13.44 10.38 16.46
N SER A 716 -13.34 10.82 17.72
CA SER A 716 -13.66 12.18 18.16
C SER A 716 -12.60 13.24 17.78
N GLY A 717 -11.49 12.83 17.16
CA GLY A 717 -10.31 13.66 16.89
C GLY A 717 -9.37 13.87 18.08
N GLU A 718 -9.62 13.20 19.22
CA GLU A 718 -8.68 13.23 20.35
C GLU A 718 -7.46 12.36 20.02
N GLN A 719 -6.27 12.96 20.10
CA GLN A 719 -4.99 12.27 20.03
C GLN A 719 -4.30 12.31 21.39
N SER A 720 -3.84 11.15 21.88
CA SER A 720 -3.25 11.07 23.21
C SER A 720 -2.12 10.07 23.34
N ILE A 721 -1.18 10.35 24.23
CA ILE A 721 -0.20 9.37 24.71
C ILE A 721 -0.87 8.53 25.81
N ILE A 722 -0.88 7.22 25.63
CA ILE A 722 -1.43 6.27 26.58
C ILE A 722 -0.35 5.29 27.09
N LEU A 723 -0.49 4.85 28.33
CA LEU A 723 0.30 3.78 28.93
C LEU A 723 -0.58 2.57 29.24
N ILE A 724 -0.18 1.42 28.71
CA ILE A 724 -0.88 0.15 28.86
C ILE A 724 -0.04 -0.76 29.77
N ASP A 725 -0.66 -1.36 30.79
CA ASP A 725 -0.01 -2.39 31.61
C ASP A 725 -0.03 -3.73 30.86
N ILE A 726 1.13 -4.10 30.34
CA ILE A 726 1.28 -5.31 29.52
C ILE A 726 1.15 -6.58 30.35
N LYS A 727 1.47 -6.56 31.64
CA LYS A 727 1.33 -7.74 32.50
C LYS A 727 -0.13 -8.07 32.73
N LYS A 728 -0.96 -7.05 33.02
CA LYS A 728 -2.41 -7.22 33.11
C LYS A 728 -3.00 -7.72 31.80
N LEU A 729 -2.65 -7.06 30.69
CA LEU A 729 -3.19 -7.40 29.38
C LEU A 729 -2.80 -8.83 28.95
N ASN A 730 -1.56 -9.26 29.22
CA ASN A 730 -1.10 -10.62 28.95
C ASN A 730 -1.79 -11.70 29.83
N ARG A 731 -2.37 -11.33 30.99
CA ARG A 731 -3.18 -12.24 31.82
C ARG A 731 -4.63 -12.36 31.36
N GLY A 732 -5.00 -11.69 30.26
CA GLY A 732 -6.37 -11.67 29.75
C GLY A 732 -7.28 -10.67 30.48
N GLU A 733 -6.72 -9.75 31.27
CA GLU A 733 -7.50 -8.63 31.80
C GLU A 733 -7.87 -7.67 30.66
N GLY A 734 -9.02 -6.97 30.77
CA GLY A 734 -9.46 -6.03 29.75
C GLY A 734 -8.45 -4.90 29.51
N LEU A 735 -8.51 -4.27 28.33
CA LEU A 735 -7.64 -3.16 27.98
C LEU A 735 -7.92 -1.95 28.90
N GLU A 736 -7.02 -1.74 29.85
CA GLU A 736 -6.95 -0.53 30.68
C GLU A 736 -5.71 0.28 30.27
N TYR A 737 -5.85 1.60 30.18
CA TYR A 737 -4.73 2.50 29.91
C TYR A 737 -4.80 3.79 30.72
N LEU A 738 -3.62 4.34 31.02
CA LEU A 738 -3.46 5.67 31.63
C LEU A 738 -3.17 6.69 30.53
N LYS A 739 -4.00 7.73 30.40
CA LYS A 739 -3.72 8.86 29.52
C LYS A 739 -2.68 9.79 30.17
N ILE A 740 -1.59 10.07 29.45
CA ILE A 740 -0.50 10.95 29.92
C ILE A 740 -0.69 12.38 29.45
N SER A 741 -0.97 12.57 28.16
CA SER A 741 -1.24 13.88 27.58
C SER A 741 -2.09 13.73 26.32
N SER A 742 -2.97 14.69 26.08
CA SER A 742 -3.69 14.91 24.83
C SER A 742 -3.40 16.27 24.22
N ASP A 743 -2.42 17.01 24.78
CA ASP A 743 -2.16 18.39 24.40
C ASP A 743 -1.25 18.45 23.17
N GLY A 744 -1.68 19.20 22.15
CA GLY A 744 -0.88 19.49 20.96
C GLY A 744 -0.48 18.24 20.17
N THR A 745 -1.42 17.34 19.86
CA THR A 745 -1.23 16.22 18.91
C THR A 745 0.08 15.44 19.15
N PRO A 746 0.25 14.82 20.34
CA PRO A 746 1.53 14.23 20.73
C PRO A 746 1.89 12.96 19.93
N GLU A 747 3.17 12.84 19.54
CA GLU A 747 3.71 11.79 18.66
C GLU A 747 5.18 11.41 18.95
N ASN A 748 5.64 10.32 18.33
CA ASN A 748 6.98 9.75 18.27
C ASN A 748 7.57 9.46 19.66
N ILE A 749 6.91 8.55 20.36
CA ILE A 749 7.23 8.20 21.73
C ILE A 749 8.56 7.45 21.82
N SER A 750 9.36 7.75 22.84
CA SER A 750 10.52 6.96 23.24
C SER A 750 10.68 6.92 24.75
N TRP A 751 11.42 5.94 25.26
CA TRP A 751 11.73 5.79 26.68
C TRP A 751 13.16 6.21 26.99
N SER A 752 13.37 6.75 28.20
CA SER A 752 14.70 6.86 28.80
C SER A 752 15.31 5.48 29.02
N GLN A 753 16.64 5.43 29.11
CA GLN A 753 17.38 4.18 29.27
C GLN A 753 17.08 3.48 30.61
N ASP A 754 16.62 4.22 31.62
CA ASP A 754 16.19 3.69 32.92
C ASP A 754 14.69 3.34 32.99
N GLY A 755 13.93 3.59 31.91
CA GLY A 755 12.51 3.28 31.82
C GLY A 755 11.60 4.12 32.72
N LYS A 756 12.09 5.22 33.30
CA LYS A 756 11.32 6.11 34.19
C LYS A 756 10.75 7.33 33.52
N THR A 757 11.28 7.71 32.36
CA THR A 757 10.89 8.93 31.64
C THR A 757 10.48 8.58 30.22
N ILE A 758 9.40 9.20 29.75
CA ILE A 758 8.91 9.08 28.38
C ILE A 758 9.18 10.42 27.68
N TYR A 759 9.64 10.38 26.44
CA TYR A 759 9.84 11.53 25.57
C TYR A 759 8.92 11.43 24.34
N TRP A 760 8.43 12.56 23.84
CA TRP A 760 7.62 12.66 22.62
C TRP A 760 7.71 14.08 22.05
N ASN A 761 7.28 14.30 20.81
CA ASN A 761 7.09 15.64 20.27
C ASN A 761 5.59 16.01 20.20
N ALA A 762 5.28 17.30 20.39
CA ALA A 762 3.91 17.83 20.36
C ALA A 762 3.90 19.33 19.99
N TYR A 763 2.77 19.82 19.48
CA TYR A 763 2.55 21.18 18.98
C TYR A 763 1.75 22.06 19.95
N THR A 764 1.97 21.98 21.27
CA THR A 764 1.14 22.71 22.26
C THR A 764 1.12 24.24 22.07
N ASN A 765 2.17 24.81 21.47
CA ASN A 765 2.27 26.23 21.12
C ASN A 765 2.23 26.47 19.59
N GLY A 766 1.78 25.49 18.82
CA GLY A 766 1.79 25.44 17.35
C GLY A 766 3.14 25.14 16.71
N VAL A 767 4.14 24.73 17.50
CA VAL A 767 5.45 24.29 17.02
C VAL A 767 5.80 22.94 17.64
N SER A 768 6.30 22.00 16.84
CA SER A 768 6.72 20.69 17.31
C SER A 768 7.89 20.84 18.29
N ASN A 769 7.61 20.66 19.57
CA ASN A 769 8.59 20.69 20.65
C ASN A 769 8.64 19.32 21.34
N ILE A 770 9.78 19.01 21.95
CA ILE A 770 9.98 17.78 22.70
C ILE A 770 9.52 18.00 24.15
N TYR A 771 8.79 17.03 24.67
CA TYR A 771 8.29 16.98 26.04
C TYR A 771 8.81 15.72 26.72
N LYS A 772 8.84 15.76 28.04
CA LYS A 772 9.11 14.58 28.87
C LYS A 772 8.10 14.43 29.99
N PHE A 773 7.86 13.19 30.39
CA PHE A 773 7.07 12.84 31.57
C PHE A 773 7.84 11.82 32.40
N ASN A 774 8.16 12.17 33.64
CA ASN A 774 8.77 11.25 34.59
C ASN A 774 7.68 10.58 35.43
N LEU A 775 7.69 9.25 35.50
CA LEU A 775 6.68 8.46 36.21
C LEU A 775 6.63 8.75 37.72
N ASP A 776 7.76 9.09 38.34
CA ASP A 776 7.86 9.39 39.77
C ASP A 776 7.35 10.82 40.08
N GLU A 777 7.59 11.78 39.18
CA GLU A 777 7.21 13.20 39.38
C GLU A 777 5.78 13.52 38.95
N GLY A 778 5.24 12.78 37.97
CA GLY A 778 3.86 12.93 37.49
C GLY A 778 3.58 14.24 36.75
N LYS A 779 4.59 14.88 36.14
CA LYS A 779 4.45 16.16 35.42
C LYS A 779 5.02 16.11 34.01
N VAL A 780 4.29 16.70 33.08
CA VAL A 780 4.75 16.95 31.71
C VAL A 780 5.62 18.21 31.70
N ILE A 781 6.83 18.11 31.14
CA ILE A 781 7.82 19.18 31.09
C ILE A 781 8.29 19.38 29.65
N PRO A 782 8.18 20.59 29.06
CA PRO A 782 8.80 20.89 27.78
C PRO A 782 10.32 20.96 27.92
N VAL A 783 11.04 20.36 26.99
CA VAL A 783 12.51 20.36 26.95
C VAL A 783 13.11 20.99 25.70
N SER A 784 12.28 21.44 24.76
CA SER A 784 12.75 22.24 23.63
C SER A 784 11.86 23.45 23.35
N HIS A 785 12.47 24.47 22.73
CA HIS A 785 11.82 25.61 22.10
C HIS A 785 12.56 25.96 20.81
N THR A 786 11.90 25.78 19.66
CA THR A 786 12.51 25.91 18.33
C THR A 786 11.62 26.75 17.39
N ILE A 787 12.19 27.13 16.24
CA ILE A 787 11.47 27.77 15.13
C ILE A 787 10.91 26.70 14.17
N LYS A 788 11.74 25.73 13.78
CA LYS A 788 11.43 24.79 12.68
C LYS A 788 10.76 23.50 13.14
N GLY A 789 10.89 23.15 14.42
CA GLY A 789 10.27 21.94 14.98
C GLY A 789 11.27 20.79 15.14
N LEU A 790 11.09 20.00 16.20
CA LEU A 790 11.95 18.86 16.57
C LEU A 790 11.12 17.58 16.73
N PHE A 791 11.64 16.47 16.21
CA PHE A 791 10.88 15.22 16.04
C PHE A 791 11.66 13.99 16.49
N ARG A 792 10.92 12.92 16.80
CA ARG A 792 11.44 11.58 17.14
C ARG A 792 12.59 11.61 18.17
N PRO A 793 12.35 12.17 19.38
CA PRO A 793 13.39 12.28 20.40
C PRO A 793 13.86 10.89 20.87
N ILE A 794 15.16 10.71 21.09
CA ILE A 794 15.72 9.55 21.81
C ILE A 794 16.83 9.99 22.77
N GLU A 795 16.96 9.28 23.90
CA GLU A 795 17.96 9.61 24.93
C GLU A 795 19.36 9.06 24.60
N LEU A 796 20.33 9.95 24.41
CA LEU A 796 21.75 9.58 24.28
C LEU A 796 22.41 9.46 25.67
N SER A 797 22.14 10.44 26.53
CA SER A 797 22.56 10.48 27.93
C SER A 797 21.54 11.26 28.77
N LYS A 798 21.70 11.28 30.11
CA LYS A 798 20.80 12.04 31.00
C LYS A 798 20.67 13.52 30.62
N ASP A 799 21.72 14.10 30.04
CA ASP A 799 21.80 15.52 29.71
C ASP A 799 21.59 15.82 28.22
N SER A 800 21.45 14.80 27.36
CA SER A 800 21.40 14.99 25.90
C SER A 800 20.43 14.07 25.19
N LEU A 801 19.67 14.65 24.26
CA LEU A 801 18.75 13.94 23.38
C LEU A 801 19.22 14.07 21.93
N PHE A 802 19.04 13.00 21.17
CA PHE A 802 19.03 13.05 19.70
C PHE A 802 17.60 13.34 19.24
N ALA A 803 17.48 14.12 18.17
CA ALA A 803 16.22 14.42 17.52
C ALA A 803 16.46 14.71 16.03
N PHE A 804 15.39 14.91 15.28
CA PHE A 804 15.45 15.46 13.95
C PHE A 804 14.87 16.87 13.91
N GLU A 805 15.59 17.83 13.34
CA GLU A 805 15.07 19.15 13.01
C GLU A 805 14.49 19.13 11.59
N TYR A 806 13.34 19.77 11.42
CA TYR A 806 12.70 19.89 10.11
C TYR A 806 13.42 20.90 9.19
N SER A 807 13.46 20.58 7.90
CA SER A 807 13.88 21.43 6.79
C SER A 807 12.97 21.16 5.58
N ILE A 808 12.97 22.05 4.58
CA ILE A 808 12.14 21.89 3.37
C ILE A 808 12.51 20.64 2.56
N ASP A 809 13.79 20.23 2.62
CA ASP A 809 14.28 19.00 1.99
C ASP A 809 14.10 17.74 2.87
N GLY A 810 13.40 17.85 4.01
CA GLY A 810 13.18 16.76 4.98
C GLY A 810 13.90 16.97 6.31
N PHE A 811 14.42 15.91 6.92
CA PHE A 811 14.87 15.91 8.31
C PHE A 811 16.39 15.88 8.47
N ILE A 812 16.91 16.73 9.37
CA ILE A 812 18.34 16.83 9.70
C ILE A 812 18.56 16.29 11.12
N PRO A 813 19.50 15.35 11.34
CA PRO A 813 19.81 14.84 12.67
C PRO A 813 20.49 15.91 13.53
N VAL A 814 20.02 16.08 14.76
CA VAL A 814 20.52 17.08 15.72
C VAL A 814 20.67 16.50 17.13
N ILE A 815 21.47 17.18 17.95
CA ILE A 815 21.54 16.94 19.40
C ILE A 815 21.08 18.19 20.14
N ILE A 816 20.25 17.99 21.16
CA ILE A 816 19.74 19.05 22.04
C ILE A 816 20.02 18.71 23.52
N PRO A 817 20.12 19.70 24.41
CA PRO A 817 20.22 19.46 25.86
C PRO A 817 18.87 18.96 26.43
N ASN A 818 18.91 18.02 27.36
CA ASN A 818 17.73 17.55 28.11
C ASN A 818 17.40 18.49 29.27
N GLN A 819 17.11 19.75 28.97
CA GLN A 819 16.88 20.80 29.96
C GLN A 819 15.45 21.35 29.86
N LYS A 820 14.83 21.64 31.01
CA LYS A 820 13.51 22.27 31.05
C LYS A 820 13.52 23.64 30.36
N VAL A 821 12.49 23.88 29.57
CA VAL A 821 12.15 25.20 29.02
C VAL A 821 11.04 25.84 29.87
N GLU A 822 11.20 27.11 30.23
CA GLU A 822 10.25 27.80 31.11
C GLU A 822 9.08 28.45 30.36
N ARG A 823 9.27 28.83 29.09
CA ARG A 823 8.26 29.58 28.31
C ARG A 823 8.20 29.12 26.87
N LEU A 824 6.99 28.80 26.40
CA LEU A 824 6.67 28.49 25.02
C LEU A 824 5.64 29.51 24.48
N PRO A 825 6.08 30.57 23.77
CA PRO A 825 5.16 31.48 23.09
C PRO A 825 4.34 30.73 22.03
N ALA A 826 3.02 30.94 22.01
CA ALA A 826 2.13 30.35 21.01
C ALA A 826 2.09 31.18 19.72
N ILE A 827 2.19 30.52 18.57
CA ILE A 827 2.05 31.16 17.27
C ILE A 827 0.58 31.44 16.94
N ASN A 828 0.35 32.23 15.89
CA ASN A 828 -0.96 32.38 15.27
C ASN A 828 -1.07 31.46 14.05
N TYR A 829 -2.29 31.01 13.74
CA TYR A 829 -2.59 30.23 12.54
C TYR A 829 -3.22 31.13 11.49
N LEU A 830 -2.76 31.04 10.24
CA LEU A 830 -3.31 31.86 9.16
C LEU A 830 -4.77 31.51 8.91
N GLY A 831 -5.10 30.22 8.90
CA GLY A 831 -6.46 29.73 8.67
C GLY A 831 -7.48 30.27 9.68
N GLN A 832 -7.04 30.59 10.90
CA GLN A 832 -7.91 31.19 11.92
C GLN A 832 -8.38 32.60 11.52
N ASN A 833 -7.61 33.33 10.72
CA ASN A 833 -7.97 34.67 10.26
C ASN A 833 -9.22 34.66 9.37
N ILE A 834 -9.54 33.54 8.73
CA ILE A 834 -10.75 33.37 7.90
C ILE A 834 -12.00 33.69 8.71
N LEU A 835 -12.06 33.28 9.98
CA LEU A 835 -13.21 33.51 10.86
C LEU A 835 -13.48 34.99 11.14
N THR A 836 -12.49 35.87 10.92
CA THR A 836 -12.69 37.32 11.04
C THR A 836 -13.57 37.87 9.92
N LYS A 837 -13.41 37.34 8.70
CA LYS A 837 -14.14 37.80 7.51
C LYS A 837 -15.36 36.94 7.20
N SER A 838 -15.28 35.65 7.52
CA SER A 838 -16.29 34.65 7.18
C SER A 838 -16.58 33.75 8.38
N PRO A 839 -17.14 34.27 9.49
CA PRO A 839 -17.46 33.47 10.67
C PRO A 839 -18.45 32.33 10.38
N GLN A 840 -19.27 32.46 9.33
CA GLN A 840 -20.25 31.45 8.94
C GLN A 840 -19.63 30.09 8.57
N VAL A 841 -18.33 30.03 8.23
CA VAL A 841 -17.68 28.75 7.90
C VAL A 841 -17.64 27.79 9.10
N ALA A 842 -17.72 28.31 10.34
CA ALA A 842 -17.81 27.48 11.54
C ALA A 842 -19.16 26.74 11.64
N ASP A 843 -20.22 27.28 11.03
CA ASP A 843 -21.55 26.69 11.02
C ASP A 843 -21.71 25.59 9.96
N TRP A 844 -20.67 25.33 9.15
CA TRP A 844 -20.68 24.33 8.08
C TRP A 844 -20.39 22.91 8.57
N MET A 845 -19.95 22.77 9.83
CA MET A 845 -19.59 21.49 10.42
C MET A 845 -20.72 20.45 10.28
N ILE A 846 -20.35 19.24 9.85
CA ILE A 846 -21.26 18.10 9.83
C ILE A 846 -21.48 17.62 11.27
N ASN A 847 -22.74 17.61 11.71
CA ASN A 847 -23.11 17.06 13.00
C ASN A 847 -23.22 15.53 12.92
N LEU A 848 -22.45 14.83 13.75
CA LEU A 848 -22.41 13.36 13.79
C LEU A 848 -23.47 12.73 14.71
N ASN A 849 -24.40 13.52 15.27
CA ASN A 849 -25.45 13.02 16.16
C ASN A 849 -26.30 11.91 15.51
N ASN A 850 -26.51 10.81 16.25
CA ASN A 850 -27.19 9.60 15.79
C ASN A 850 -28.69 9.80 15.42
N ASP A 851 -29.35 10.84 15.92
CA ASP A 851 -30.79 11.04 15.69
C ASP A 851 -31.13 11.46 14.24
N GLU A 852 -30.17 11.99 13.47
CA GLU A 852 -30.34 12.30 12.03
C GLU A 852 -29.99 11.10 11.12
N ILE A 853 -29.30 10.08 11.65
CA ILE A 853 -28.81 8.90 10.91
C ILE A 853 -29.97 8.02 10.42
N GLU A 854 -31.12 8.03 11.12
CA GLU A 854 -32.31 7.25 10.74
C GLU A 854 -33.13 7.86 9.59
N GLN A 855 -32.81 9.09 9.14
CA GLN A 855 -33.63 9.80 8.15
C GLN A 855 -33.36 9.39 6.69
N TYR A 856 -32.20 8.80 6.40
CA TYR A 856 -31.83 8.42 5.03
C TYR A 856 -32.39 7.05 4.66
N LYS A 857 -33.14 7.01 3.56
CA LYS A 857 -33.66 5.76 3.00
C LYS A 857 -32.54 5.02 2.26
N LEU A 858 -32.10 3.91 2.83
CA LEU A 858 -31.14 3.00 2.21
C LEU A 858 -31.88 1.85 1.54
N SER A 859 -31.40 1.39 0.39
CA SER A 859 -31.87 0.16 -0.22
C SER A 859 -31.37 -1.04 0.58
N ASN A 860 -32.01 -2.20 0.41
CA ASN A 860 -31.40 -3.45 0.88
C ASN A 860 -30.14 -3.76 0.08
N GLU A 861 -29.18 -4.42 0.73
CA GLU A 861 -28.02 -5.04 0.11
C GLU A 861 -28.46 -6.02 -1.00
N LYS A 862 -27.76 -6.00 -2.13
CA LYS A 862 -27.97 -6.90 -3.28
C LYS A 862 -26.63 -7.35 -3.84
N THR A 863 -26.54 -8.57 -4.37
CA THR A 863 -25.38 -9.01 -5.14
C THR A 863 -25.21 -8.15 -6.40
N TYR A 864 -23.98 -7.75 -6.68
CA TYR A 864 -23.58 -6.98 -7.84
C TYR A 864 -23.17 -7.90 -8.99
N TYR A 865 -23.81 -7.71 -10.15
CA TYR A 865 -23.46 -8.43 -11.37
C TYR A 865 -22.99 -7.44 -12.44
N GLY A 866 -21.77 -7.61 -12.96
CA GLY A 866 -21.21 -6.69 -13.97
C GLY A 866 -22.10 -6.52 -15.19
N LEU A 867 -22.70 -7.61 -15.71
CA LEU A 867 -23.58 -7.56 -16.89
C LEU A 867 -24.87 -6.75 -16.65
N SER A 868 -25.43 -6.76 -15.44
CA SER A 868 -26.63 -5.97 -15.12
C SER A 868 -26.32 -4.49 -14.85
N ASN A 869 -25.04 -4.14 -14.74
CA ASN A 869 -24.54 -2.80 -14.46
C ASN A 869 -23.74 -2.19 -15.60
N LEU A 870 -23.81 -2.77 -16.81
CA LEU A 870 -23.21 -2.21 -18.01
C LEU A 870 -23.83 -0.85 -18.35
N ASN A 871 -22.99 0.14 -18.59
CA ASN A 871 -23.40 1.45 -19.07
C ASN A 871 -22.57 1.87 -20.29
N VAL A 872 -23.18 2.63 -21.20
CA VAL A 872 -22.50 3.24 -22.34
C VAL A 872 -21.75 4.46 -21.82
N GLN A 873 -20.44 4.33 -21.64
CA GLN A 873 -19.58 5.37 -21.09
C GLN A 873 -19.16 6.39 -22.15
N THR A 874 -19.05 5.97 -23.41
CA THR A 874 -18.71 6.87 -24.52
C THR A 874 -19.39 6.37 -25.78
N PHE A 875 -19.99 7.29 -26.53
CA PHE A 875 -20.55 7.03 -27.85
C PHE A 875 -20.41 8.29 -28.71
N ILE A 876 -19.39 8.34 -29.57
CA ILE A 876 -19.03 9.55 -30.32
C ILE A 876 -18.81 9.26 -31.80
N PRO A 877 -19.13 10.23 -32.70
CA PRO A 877 -18.70 10.14 -34.08
C PRO A 877 -17.18 10.34 -34.17
N VAL A 878 -16.52 9.61 -35.05
CA VAL A 878 -15.06 9.68 -35.23
C VAL A 878 -14.66 9.73 -36.69
N ILE A 879 -13.51 10.35 -36.96
CA ILE A 879 -12.82 10.28 -38.23
C ILE A 879 -11.48 9.62 -37.97
N THR A 880 -11.21 8.54 -38.70
CA THR A 880 -10.06 7.66 -38.48
C THR A 880 -9.45 7.25 -39.83
N GLY A 881 -8.30 6.60 -39.80
CA GLY A 881 -7.57 6.17 -40.99
C GLY A 881 -7.75 4.68 -41.26
N PHE A 882 -7.66 4.28 -42.52
CA PHE A 882 -7.38 2.89 -42.89
C PHE A 882 -6.45 2.91 -44.09
N GLN A 883 -5.17 2.62 -43.87
CA GLN A 883 -4.13 2.84 -44.88
C GLN A 883 -4.18 4.30 -45.36
N ASP A 884 -4.36 4.54 -46.66
CA ASP A 884 -4.47 5.90 -47.22
C ASP A 884 -5.90 6.46 -47.19
N ARG A 885 -6.88 5.68 -46.72
CA ARG A 885 -8.31 6.04 -46.74
C ARG A 885 -8.72 6.74 -45.45
N LYS A 886 -9.69 7.65 -45.61
CA LYS A 886 -10.43 8.23 -44.49
C LYS A 886 -11.68 7.40 -44.21
N VAL A 887 -11.90 7.10 -42.95
CA VAL A 887 -13.05 6.34 -42.46
C VAL A 887 -13.88 7.27 -41.57
N LEU A 888 -15.18 7.36 -41.88
CA LEU A 888 -16.17 8.08 -41.08
C LEU A 888 -16.93 7.03 -40.26
N GLY A 889 -16.92 7.16 -38.93
CA GLY A 889 -17.37 6.09 -38.06
C GLY A 889 -17.91 6.56 -36.71
N ILE A 890 -18.08 5.58 -35.82
CA ILE A 890 -18.51 5.72 -34.44
C ILE A 890 -17.54 4.95 -33.56
N PHE A 891 -17.15 5.54 -32.45
CA PHE A 891 -16.42 4.90 -31.36
C PHE A 891 -17.33 4.77 -30.14
N ALA A 892 -17.40 3.57 -29.57
CA ALA A 892 -18.21 3.27 -28.40
C ALA A 892 -17.40 2.50 -27.36
N HIS A 893 -17.56 2.89 -26.09
CA HIS A 893 -17.01 2.20 -24.93
C HIS A 893 -18.13 1.93 -23.94
N ILE A 894 -18.35 0.64 -23.63
CA ILE A 894 -19.42 0.16 -22.75
C ILE A 894 -18.78 -0.68 -21.65
N THR A 895 -19.00 -0.31 -20.40
CA THR A 895 -18.44 -1.05 -19.27
C THR A 895 -19.25 -0.85 -17.99
N ASP A 896 -19.12 -1.79 -17.06
CA ASP A 896 -19.63 -1.66 -15.70
C ASP A 896 -18.65 -0.88 -14.81
N PRO A 897 -19.12 -0.29 -13.69
CA PRO A 897 -18.28 0.46 -12.76
C PRO A 897 -17.02 -0.24 -12.22
N LEU A 898 -16.95 -1.57 -12.23
CA LEU A 898 -15.81 -2.34 -11.74
C LEU A 898 -14.87 -2.83 -12.87
N LEU A 899 -15.15 -2.45 -14.12
CA LEU A 899 -14.41 -2.91 -15.31
C LEU A 899 -14.34 -4.44 -15.42
N ILE A 900 -15.36 -5.13 -14.93
CA ILE A 900 -15.48 -6.60 -15.04
C ILE A 900 -15.80 -6.98 -16.48
N GLN A 901 -16.62 -6.20 -17.16
CA GLN A 901 -17.08 -6.36 -18.53
C GLN A 901 -16.72 -5.07 -19.28
N GLU A 902 -15.83 -5.15 -20.25
CA GLU A 902 -15.42 -4.00 -21.07
C GLU A 902 -15.64 -4.32 -22.55
N PHE A 903 -16.39 -3.48 -23.25
CA PHE A 903 -16.57 -3.56 -24.70
C PHE A 903 -16.10 -2.26 -25.34
N VAL A 904 -15.13 -2.36 -26.24
CA VAL A 904 -14.64 -1.23 -27.06
C VAL A 904 -14.92 -1.56 -28.52
N ILE A 905 -15.63 -0.67 -29.20
CA ILE A 905 -16.08 -0.86 -30.59
C ILE A 905 -15.76 0.40 -31.38
N GLU A 906 -15.08 0.24 -32.51
CA GLU A 906 -14.92 1.27 -33.53
C GLU A 906 -15.41 0.72 -34.88
N THR A 907 -16.37 1.40 -35.49
CA THR A 907 -16.97 0.96 -36.76
C THR A 907 -17.19 2.13 -37.69
N GLY A 908 -17.03 1.94 -39.00
CA GLY A 908 -17.21 3.04 -39.95
C GLY A 908 -17.14 2.64 -41.41
N VAL A 909 -17.30 3.64 -42.27
CA VAL A 909 -17.23 3.48 -43.72
C VAL A 909 -16.21 4.40 -44.36
N SER A 910 -15.54 3.92 -45.41
CA SER A 910 -14.68 4.74 -46.29
C SER A 910 -15.45 5.11 -47.58
N PRO A 911 -16.14 6.28 -47.63
CA PRO A 911 -17.04 6.60 -48.73
C PRO A 911 -16.30 6.98 -50.02
N PHE A 912 -15.04 7.42 -49.91
CA PHE A 912 -14.25 7.89 -51.05
C PHE A 912 -13.50 6.72 -51.71
N LYS A 913 -13.64 6.59 -53.04
CA LYS A 913 -12.93 5.56 -53.81
C LYS A 913 -11.50 6.00 -54.09
N GLU A 914 -10.54 5.31 -53.49
CA GLU A 914 -9.14 5.33 -53.93
C GLU A 914 -8.85 4.07 -54.78
N LYS A 915 -7.89 4.18 -55.72
CA LYS A 915 -7.75 3.28 -56.87
C LYS A 915 -7.82 1.79 -56.50
N ASN A 916 -8.65 1.05 -57.25
CA ASN A 916 -8.68 -0.42 -57.42
C ASN A 916 -9.17 -1.37 -56.30
N GLN A 917 -9.77 -0.92 -55.19
CA GLN A 917 -10.38 -1.86 -54.22
C GLN A 917 -11.75 -1.40 -53.66
N LYS A 918 -12.75 -2.31 -53.62
CA LYS A 918 -14.11 -2.12 -53.06
C LYS A 918 -14.17 -2.31 -51.52
N LEU A 919 -13.17 -1.82 -50.79
CA LEU A 919 -13.24 -1.82 -49.33
C LEU A 919 -14.15 -0.66 -48.89
N ARG A 920 -15.14 -0.94 -48.06
CA ARG A 920 -16.13 0.07 -47.61
C ARG A 920 -16.43 0.04 -46.13
N TYR A 921 -16.31 -1.11 -45.47
CA TYR A 921 -16.68 -1.30 -44.07
C TYR A 921 -15.44 -1.59 -43.25
N HIS A 922 -15.38 -1.01 -42.06
CA HIS A 922 -14.27 -1.09 -41.12
C HIS A 922 -14.84 -1.39 -39.75
N LEU A 923 -14.25 -2.35 -39.04
CA LEU A 923 -14.69 -2.74 -37.71
C LEU A 923 -13.48 -3.17 -36.87
N ARG A 924 -13.42 -2.65 -35.64
CA ARG A 924 -12.53 -3.09 -34.57
C ARG A 924 -13.38 -3.35 -33.35
N THR A 925 -13.27 -4.53 -32.77
CA THR A 925 -13.94 -4.86 -31.51
C THR A 925 -12.96 -5.48 -30.52
N LYS A 926 -13.11 -5.10 -29.26
CA LYS A 926 -12.42 -5.69 -28.12
C LYS A 926 -13.45 -5.92 -27.03
N TYR A 927 -13.47 -7.13 -26.51
CA TYR A 927 -14.18 -7.49 -25.29
C TYR A 927 -13.16 -7.94 -24.25
N SER A 928 -13.19 -7.37 -23.05
CA SER A 928 -12.36 -7.79 -21.92
C SER A 928 -13.22 -8.24 -20.75
N LEU A 929 -12.90 -9.40 -20.19
CA LEU A 929 -13.52 -9.96 -18.99
C LEU A 929 -12.51 -9.95 -17.85
N LYS A 930 -12.84 -9.25 -16.75
CA LYS A 930 -12.03 -9.04 -15.56
C LYS A 930 -10.61 -8.52 -15.86
N GLN A 931 -10.43 -7.85 -17.01
CA GLN A 931 -9.13 -7.45 -17.54
C GLN A 931 -8.12 -8.60 -17.76
N LYS A 932 -8.57 -9.86 -17.70
CA LYS A 932 -7.73 -11.06 -17.84
C LYS A 932 -7.91 -11.71 -19.21
N LEU A 933 -9.15 -12.05 -19.55
CA LEU A 933 -9.50 -12.65 -20.85
C LEU A 933 -9.89 -11.54 -21.82
N THR A 934 -9.29 -11.53 -23.00
CA THR A 934 -9.60 -10.59 -24.07
C THR A 934 -10.03 -11.36 -25.32
N LEU A 935 -11.15 -10.95 -25.92
CA LEU A 935 -11.57 -11.40 -27.23
C LEU A 935 -11.53 -10.20 -28.17
N ALA A 936 -10.97 -10.35 -29.37
CA ALA A 936 -10.99 -9.29 -30.36
C ALA A 936 -11.42 -9.82 -31.74
N PHE A 937 -12.19 -9.01 -32.45
CA PHE A 937 -12.55 -9.25 -33.84
C PHE A 937 -12.37 -7.98 -34.66
N ASP A 938 -11.52 -8.06 -35.66
CA ASP A 938 -11.17 -6.96 -36.52
C ASP A 938 -11.48 -7.32 -37.98
N HIS A 939 -12.13 -6.40 -38.69
CA HIS A 939 -12.34 -6.46 -40.14
C HIS A 939 -11.88 -5.15 -40.75
N ASN A 940 -10.74 -5.18 -41.45
CA ASN A 940 -10.10 -3.98 -41.99
C ASN A 940 -10.07 -2.85 -40.94
N ALA A 941 -9.61 -3.21 -39.73
CA ALA A 941 -9.75 -2.39 -38.55
C ALA A 941 -9.14 -1.00 -38.78
N PRO A 942 -9.89 0.07 -38.51
CA PRO A 942 -9.39 1.43 -38.65
C PRO A 942 -8.34 1.73 -37.57
N ASP A 943 -7.53 2.75 -37.81
CA ASP A 943 -6.54 3.28 -36.88
C ASP A 943 -6.42 4.80 -37.05
N PHE A 944 -6.60 5.57 -35.98
CA PHE A 944 -6.58 7.03 -36.03
C PHE A 944 -5.25 7.56 -36.60
N TYR A 945 -4.13 6.93 -36.26
CA TYR A 945 -2.80 7.40 -36.63
C TYR A 945 -2.50 7.22 -38.13
N ASP A 946 -3.23 6.35 -38.83
CA ASP A 946 -3.10 6.20 -40.28
C ASP A 946 -3.54 7.45 -41.06
N LEU A 947 -4.27 8.38 -40.43
CA LEU A 947 -4.62 9.67 -41.04
C LEU A 947 -3.40 10.54 -41.36
N PHE A 948 -2.32 10.42 -40.59
CA PHE A 948 -1.20 11.37 -40.61
C PHE A 948 0.12 10.75 -41.09
N ASN A 949 0.33 9.47 -40.80
CA ASN A 949 1.62 8.84 -41.04
C ASN A 949 1.74 8.30 -42.46
N LYS A 950 2.97 8.32 -43.01
CA LYS A 950 3.29 7.63 -44.27
C LYS A 950 3.32 6.11 -44.09
N ARG A 951 3.82 5.66 -42.94
CA ARG A 951 3.92 4.23 -42.60
C ARG A 951 2.65 3.79 -41.87
N LYS A 952 1.83 2.98 -42.53
CA LYS A 952 0.46 2.62 -42.10
C LYS A 952 0.43 1.41 -41.18
N LYS A 953 -0.29 1.51 -40.06
CA LYS A 953 -0.53 0.44 -39.08
C LYS A 953 -1.69 -0.48 -39.49
N ALA A 954 -2.75 0.04 -40.10
CA ALA A 954 -3.94 -0.77 -40.38
C ALA A 954 -3.63 -1.91 -41.38
N LEU A 955 -4.01 -3.12 -41.02
CA LEU A 955 -3.82 -4.32 -41.82
C LEU A 955 -5.06 -4.60 -42.68
N LEU A 956 -4.84 -4.99 -43.93
CA LEU A 956 -5.89 -5.53 -44.79
C LEU A 956 -6.29 -6.93 -44.31
N GLY A 957 -7.58 -7.22 -44.24
CA GLY A 957 -8.09 -8.55 -43.89
C GLY A 957 -8.78 -8.60 -42.53
N ASN A 958 -8.85 -9.80 -41.96
CA ASN A 958 -9.51 -10.08 -40.68
C ASN A 958 -8.50 -10.55 -39.62
N ARG A 959 -8.75 -10.20 -38.35
CA ARG A 959 -8.06 -10.77 -37.19
C ARG A 959 -9.08 -11.24 -36.16
N TYR A 960 -8.91 -12.46 -35.66
CA TYR A 960 -9.62 -13.01 -34.51
C TYR A 960 -8.59 -13.28 -33.43
N ALA A 961 -8.74 -12.72 -32.24
CA ALA A 961 -7.78 -12.92 -31.17
C ALA A 961 -8.44 -13.37 -29.86
N ILE A 962 -7.76 -14.28 -29.17
CA ILE A 962 -8.07 -14.68 -27.79
C ILE A 962 -6.80 -14.49 -26.98
N GLY A 963 -6.86 -13.56 -26.03
CA GLY A 963 -5.76 -13.23 -25.12
C GLY A 963 -6.10 -13.60 -23.69
N TYR A 964 -5.12 -14.08 -22.93
CA TYR A 964 -5.18 -14.29 -21.49
C TYR A 964 -3.99 -13.63 -20.82
N SER A 965 -4.24 -12.83 -19.80
CA SER A 965 -3.22 -12.15 -19.01
C SER A 965 -3.47 -12.39 -17.53
N ASP A 966 -2.42 -12.75 -16.79
CA ASP A 966 -2.50 -12.93 -15.35
C ASP A 966 -1.15 -12.69 -14.67
N TYR A 967 -1.17 -12.54 -13.35
CA TYR A 967 0.03 -12.42 -12.55
C TYR A 967 0.23 -13.70 -11.73
N PHE A 968 1.42 -14.31 -11.83
CA PHE A 968 1.84 -15.36 -10.89
C PHE A 968 2.29 -14.76 -9.56
N VAL A 969 2.90 -13.58 -9.62
CA VAL A 969 3.31 -12.79 -8.45
C VAL A 969 2.96 -11.33 -8.75
N TYR A 970 2.24 -10.71 -7.82
CA TYR A 970 1.96 -9.29 -7.83
C TYR A 970 2.36 -8.72 -6.47
N ASP A 971 3.65 -8.39 -6.33
CA ASP A 971 4.25 -7.98 -5.05
C ASP A 971 5.28 -6.88 -5.31
N ASN A 972 4.84 -5.61 -5.30
CA ASN A 972 5.67 -4.48 -5.73
C ASN A 972 7.00 -4.41 -4.95
N PRO A 973 8.17 -4.32 -5.63
CA PRO A 973 8.40 -4.10 -7.06
C PRO A 973 8.42 -5.37 -7.94
N LEU A 974 8.46 -6.56 -7.35
CA LEU A 974 8.48 -7.84 -8.05
C LEU A 974 7.12 -8.19 -8.68
N LYS A 975 7.04 -8.18 -10.01
CA LYS A 975 5.89 -8.68 -10.75
C LYS A 975 6.32 -9.79 -11.68
N ILE A 976 5.60 -10.92 -11.62
CA ILE A 976 5.72 -12.00 -12.58
C ILE A 976 4.40 -12.08 -13.34
N LYS A 977 4.40 -11.54 -14.56
CA LYS A 977 3.22 -11.48 -15.42
C LYS A 977 3.34 -12.53 -16.52
N TYR A 978 2.25 -13.23 -16.77
CA TYR A 978 2.08 -14.15 -17.88
C TYR A 978 1.06 -13.59 -18.86
N ASN A 979 1.42 -13.55 -20.14
CA ASN A 979 0.53 -13.18 -21.23
C ASN A 979 0.54 -14.28 -22.29
N THR A 980 -0.63 -14.66 -22.79
CA THR A 980 -0.75 -15.51 -23.98
C THR A 980 -1.80 -14.98 -24.90
N ASP A 981 -1.49 -14.93 -26.19
CA ASP A 981 -2.40 -14.48 -27.25
C ASP A 981 -2.38 -15.50 -28.39
N LEU A 982 -3.56 -15.94 -28.81
CA LEU A 982 -3.78 -16.69 -30.04
C LEU A 982 -4.52 -15.77 -31.01
N SER A 983 -3.84 -15.36 -32.07
CA SER A 983 -4.39 -14.54 -33.14
C SER A 983 -4.48 -15.33 -34.46
N VAL A 984 -5.65 -15.37 -35.08
CA VAL A 984 -5.87 -15.95 -36.41
C VAL A 984 -6.13 -14.81 -37.40
N TYR A 985 -5.30 -14.75 -38.42
CA TYR A 985 -5.37 -13.79 -39.50
C TYR A 985 -5.93 -14.44 -40.77
N SER A 986 -6.78 -13.71 -41.50
CA SER A 986 -7.25 -14.15 -42.81
C SER A 986 -7.31 -13.01 -43.82
N GLY A 987 -6.87 -13.30 -45.06
CA GLY A 987 -6.83 -12.33 -46.15
C GLY A 987 -5.80 -11.23 -45.96
N VAL A 988 -4.76 -11.45 -45.15
CA VAL A 988 -3.70 -10.48 -44.89
C VAL A 988 -2.71 -10.48 -46.05
N LYS A 989 -2.42 -9.30 -46.61
CA LYS A 989 -1.47 -9.20 -47.75
C LYS A 989 -0.08 -8.75 -47.33
N PHE A 990 0.00 -7.89 -46.33
CA PHE A 990 1.26 -7.33 -45.86
C PHE A 990 1.33 -7.38 -44.33
N ILE A 991 2.54 -7.47 -43.80
CA ILE A 991 2.86 -7.36 -42.38
C ILE A 991 3.89 -6.24 -42.17
N ASN A 992 4.25 -5.99 -40.91
CA ASN A 992 5.32 -5.04 -40.54
C ASN A 992 5.09 -3.66 -41.18
N ASP A 993 4.00 -3.02 -40.78
CA ASP A 993 3.56 -1.71 -41.28
C ASP A 993 3.30 -1.64 -42.79
N ASN A 994 2.78 -2.73 -43.35
CA ASN A 994 2.49 -2.89 -44.77
C ASN A 994 3.72 -2.81 -45.69
N LEU A 995 4.94 -3.03 -45.16
CA LEU A 995 6.19 -2.96 -45.93
C LEU A 995 6.66 -4.32 -46.46
N LEU A 996 6.18 -5.43 -45.87
CA LEU A 996 6.56 -6.78 -46.27
C LEU A 996 5.34 -7.53 -46.79
N GLU A 997 5.37 -7.91 -48.08
CA GLU A 997 4.33 -8.75 -48.69
C GLU A 997 4.51 -10.20 -48.25
N ILE A 998 3.42 -10.85 -47.83
CA ILE A 998 3.45 -12.25 -47.40
C ILE A 998 2.87 -13.16 -48.47
N LYS A 999 3.42 -14.37 -48.59
CA LYS A 999 2.93 -15.39 -49.52
C LYS A 999 1.67 -16.09 -49.01
N ILE A 1000 1.56 -16.24 -47.68
CA ILE A 1000 0.50 -16.98 -47.01
C ILE A 1000 -0.39 -15.97 -46.26
N PRO A 1001 -1.57 -15.63 -46.80
CA PRO A 1001 -2.43 -14.58 -46.24
C PRO A 1001 -3.26 -15.03 -45.02
N ASP A 1002 -3.43 -16.35 -44.86
CA ASP A 1002 -4.19 -16.98 -43.78
C ASP A 1002 -3.22 -17.73 -42.85
N PHE A 1003 -3.09 -17.26 -41.61
CA PHE A 1003 -2.16 -17.86 -40.65
C PHE A 1003 -2.59 -17.59 -39.20
N ALA A 1004 -2.20 -18.48 -38.30
CA ALA A 1004 -2.35 -18.32 -36.86
C ALA A 1004 -1.00 -17.97 -36.20
N VAL A 1005 -1.06 -17.17 -35.14
CA VAL A 1005 0.08 -16.80 -34.29
C VAL A 1005 -0.31 -17.10 -32.85
N LEU A 1006 0.49 -17.94 -32.19
CA LEU A 1006 0.44 -18.13 -30.74
C LEU A 1006 1.67 -17.44 -30.14
N LYS A 1007 1.46 -16.42 -29.31
CA LYS A 1007 2.51 -15.76 -28.54
C LYS A 1007 2.27 -16.00 -27.06
N THR A 1008 3.29 -16.47 -26.36
CA THR A 1008 3.33 -16.53 -24.89
C THR A 1008 4.52 -15.74 -24.38
N GLU A 1009 4.29 -14.90 -23.38
CA GLU A 1009 5.29 -14.04 -22.76
C GLU A 1009 5.25 -14.21 -21.24
N LEU A 1010 6.44 -14.43 -20.66
CA LEU A 1010 6.69 -14.35 -19.23
C LEU A 1010 7.53 -13.10 -18.96
N ASP A 1011 6.99 -12.17 -18.20
CA ASP A 1011 7.64 -10.91 -17.82
C ASP A 1011 7.88 -10.89 -16.32
N ILE A 1012 9.15 -11.01 -15.91
CA ILE A 1012 9.61 -10.92 -14.53
C ILE A 1012 10.28 -9.56 -14.38
N ARG A 1013 9.70 -8.66 -13.60
CA ARG A 1013 10.25 -7.31 -13.38
C ARG A 1013 10.40 -7.06 -11.88
N ASP A 1014 11.52 -6.46 -11.52
CA ASP A 1014 11.82 -5.91 -10.19
C ASP A 1014 12.57 -4.59 -10.45
N LEU A 1015 11.79 -3.52 -10.63
CA LEU A 1015 12.28 -2.20 -11.05
C LEU A 1015 11.82 -1.13 -10.05
N ARG A 1016 12.72 -0.20 -9.73
CA ARG A 1016 12.53 0.85 -8.71
C ARG A 1016 12.89 2.23 -9.26
N LYS A 1017 12.26 3.25 -8.67
CA LYS A 1017 12.47 4.68 -8.93
C LYS A 1017 12.73 5.41 -7.62
N THR A 1018 13.55 6.45 -7.66
CA THR A 1018 13.74 7.41 -6.56
C THR A 1018 12.82 8.62 -6.73
N ILE A 1019 12.58 9.36 -5.64
CA ILE A 1019 11.88 10.66 -5.68
C ILE A 1019 12.62 11.59 -6.64
N GLY A 1020 11.92 12.23 -7.59
CA GLY A 1020 12.53 13.06 -8.65
C GLY A 1020 12.67 12.37 -10.02
N SER A 1021 12.59 11.04 -10.06
CA SER A 1021 12.82 10.28 -11.29
C SER A 1021 11.67 10.34 -12.29
N VAL A 1022 12.02 10.40 -13.57
CA VAL A 1022 11.10 10.24 -14.71
C VAL A 1022 11.07 8.81 -15.28
N ASP A 1023 12.03 7.96 -14.92
CA ASP A 1023 12.22 6.62 -15.51
C ASP A 1023 12.73 5.58 -14.49
N TRP A 1024 12.95 4.33 -14.90
CA TRP A 1024 13.54 3.30 -14.05
C TRP A 1024 15.02 3.59 -13.77
N GLU A 1025 15.43 3.48 -12.51
CA GLU A 1025 16.78 3.83 -12.06
C GLU A 1025 17.52 2.66 -11.43
N HIS A 1026 16.80 1.66 -10.92
CA HIS A 1026 17.40 0.49 -10.30
C HIS A 1026 16.59 -0.77 -10.58
N GLY A 1027 17.27 -1.88 -10.87
CA GLY A 1027 16.68 -3.21 -10.81
C GLY A 1027 16.84 -4.01 -12.10
N ASN A 1028 16.10 -5.10 -12.21
CA ASN A 1028 16.19 -6.02 -13.35
C ASN A 1028 14.80 -6.30 -13.93
N GLN A 1029 14.76 -6.50 -15.24
CA GLN A 1029 13.60 -7.07 -15.92
C GLN A 1029 14.07 -8.19 -16.86
N PHE A 1030 13.38 -9.32 -16.81
CA PHE A 1030 13.59 -10.45 -17.69
C PHE A 1030 12.29 -10.76 -18.42
N ARG A 1031 12.30 -10.71 -19.75
CA ARG A 1031 11.17 -11.13 -20.58
C ARG A 1031 11.56 -12.33 -21.41
N PHE A 1032 10.76 -13.38 -21.35
CA PHE A 1032 10.92 -14.60 -22.15
C PHE A 1032 9.68 -14.79 -23.03
N ASN A 1033 9.90 -14.98 -24.32
CA ASN A 1033 8.84 -15.09 -25.31
C ASN A 1033 8.94 -16.41 -26.05
N ILE A 1034 7.81 -17.07 -26.24
CA ILE A 1034 7.62 -18.20 -27.16
C ILE A 1034 6.63 -17.75 -28.23
N ILE A 1035 6.98 -17.93 -29.49
CA ILE A 1035 6.12 -17.56 -30.62
C ILE A 1035 6.04 -18.73 -31.59
N GLY A 1036 4.81 -19.13 -31.93
CA GLY A 1036 4.52 -20.11 -32.97
C GLY A 1036 3.64 -19.52 -34.06
N TYR A 1037 3.93 -19.88 -35.30
CA TYR A 1037 3.17 -19.52 -36.49
C TYR A 1037 2.70 -20.80 -37.18
N GLY A 1038 1.48 -20.82 -37.69
CA GLY A 1038 0.94 -21.93 -38.49
C GLY A 1038 0.10 -21.42 -39.66
N SER A 1039 0.27 -22.01 -40.85
CA SER A 1039 -0.58 -21.75 -42.03
C SER A 1039 -1.82 -22.65 -42.05
N THR A 1040 -2.52 -22.68 -43.19
CA THR A 1040 -3.74 -23.48 -43.36
C THR A 1040 -3.49 -24.99 -43.17
N PRO A 1041 -4.50 -25.74 -42.69
CA PRO A 1041 -4.36 -27.18 -42.46
C PRO A 1041 -4.10 -28.03 -43.72
N GLU A 1042 -4.43 -27.55 -44.92
CA GLU A 1042 -4.26 -28.34 -46.16
C GLU A 1042 -2.78 -28.47 -46.59
N ASP A 1043 -1.94 -27.47 -46.30
CA ASP A 1043 -0.48 -27.50 -46.49
C ASP A 1043 0.20 -26.81 -45.29
N PRO A 1044 0.33 -27.50 -44.13
CA PRO A 1044 0.75 -26.88 -42.89
C PRO A 1044 2.25 -26.51 -42.95
N LYS A 1045 2.52 -25.21 -43.12
CA LYS A 1045 3.79 -24.58 -42.83
C LYS A 1045 3.74 -24.03 -41.41
N TYR A 1046 4.84 -24.19 -40.68
CA TYR A 1046 4.96 -23.64 -39.34
C TYR A 1046 6.34 -23.03 -39.15
N ALA A 1047 6.39 -22.04 -38.27
CA ALA A 1047 7.63 -21.50 -37.72
C ALA A 1047 7.45 -21.43 -36.21
N ILE A 1048 8.51 -21.73 -35.46
CA ILE A 1048 8.46 -21.65 -34.00
C ILE A 1048 9.78 -21.09 -33.51
N GLY A 1049 9.71 -20.25 -32.49
CA GLY A 1049 10.91 -19.93 -31.77
C GLY A 1049 10.68 -19.13 -30.52
N THR A 1050 11.80 -18.61 -30.03
CA THR A 1050 11.86 -17.96 -28.74
C THR A 1050 12.87 -16.84 -28.78
N TYR A 1051 12.64 -15.84 -27.95
CA TYR A 1051 13.65 -14.86 -27.60
C TYR A 1051 13.51 -14.47 -26.14
N ALA A 1052 14.64 -14.07 -25.57
CA ALA A 1052 14.73 -13.57 -24.21
C ALA A 1052 15.41 -12.20 -24.22
N GLU A 1053 15.05 -11.37 -23.25
CA GLU A 1053 15.72 -10.12 -22.97
C GLU A 1053 15.90 -9.95 -21.46
N TRP A 1054 17.05 -9.42 -21.08
CA TRP A 1054 17.40 -9.03 -19.73
C TRP A 1054 17.81 -7.56 -19.75
N ASP A 1055 17.07 -6.74 -19.03
CA ASP A 1055 17.31 -5.32 -18.82
C ASP A 1055 17.79 -5.12 -17.37
N ASN A 1056 18.83 -4.30 -17.18
CA ASN A 1056 19.38 -3.93 -15.89
C ASN A 1056 19.58 -2.42 -15.80
N TYR A 1057 19.06 -1.80 -14.74
CA TYR A 1057 19.14 -0.37 -14.48
C TYR A 1057 19.95 -0.12 -13.22
N ASN A 1058 20.86 0.86 -13.25
CA ASN A 1058 21.56 1.33 -12.06
C ASN A 1058 21.79 2.84 -12.11
N LEU A 1059 21.70 3.48 -10.95
CA LEU A 1059 22.20 4.84 -10.76
C LEU A 1059 23.71 4.87 -10.98
N TRP A 1060 24.20 5.89 -11.69
CA TRP A 1060 25.61 5.94 -12.10
C TRP A 1060 26.40 7.12 -11.54
N LEU A 1061 26.33 8.32 -12.16
CA LEU A 1061 27.23 9.43 -11.83
C LEU A 1061 26.58 10.53 -10.98
N PHE A 1062 25.29 10.79 -11.19
CA PHE A 1062 24.55 11.90 -10.57
C PHE A 1062 23.14 11.43 -10.21
N ASN A 1063 22.44 12.20 -9.37
CA ASN A 1063 21.03 11.95 -9.08
C ASN A 1063 20.24 11.91 -10.39
N HIS A 1064 19.35 10.93 -10.52
CA HIS A 1064 18.53 10.69 -11.72
C HIS A 1064 19.27 10.33 -13.00
N ASN A 1065 20.57 10.01 -12.91
CA ASN A 1065 21.32 9.45 -14.03
C ASN A 1065 21.31 7.92 -13.97
N ALA A 1066 20.63 7.28 -14.93
CA ALA A 1066 20.49 5.82 -14.99
C ALA A 1066 21.26 5.21 -16.16
N LEU A 1067 22.16 4.28 -15.84
CA LEU A 1067 22.78 3.39 -16.81
C LEU A 1067 21.85 2.19 -17.04
N HIS A 1068 21.46 1.97 -18.29
CA HIS A 1068 20.60 0.87 -18.73
C HIS A 1068 21.40 -0.09 -19.62
N LEU A 1069 21.54 -1.33 -19.16
CA LEU A 1069 22.16 -2.41 -19.89
C LEU A 1069 21.06 -3.38 -20.34
N LYS A 1070 21.11 -3.79 -21.61
CA LYS A 1070 20.13 -4.74 -22.14
C LYS A 1070 20.82 -5.81 -22.98
N LEU A 1071 20.61 -7.06 -22.63
CA LEU A 1071 21.02 -8.22 -23.41
C LEU A 1071 19.78 -8.91 -23.98
N SER A 1072 19.80 -9.24 -25.26
CA SER A 1072 18.72 -9.98 -25.89
C SER A 1072 19.24 -11.00 -26.88
N ALA A 1073 18.59 -12.15 -26.94
CA ALA A 1073 18.96 -13.24 -27.83
C ALA A 1073 17.71 -14.00 -28.26
N GLY A 1074 17.73 -14.54 -29.47
CA GLY A 1074 16.60 -15.32 -29.98
C GLY A 1074 16.99 -16.27 -31.07
N TYR A 1075 16.17 -17.30 -31.23
CA TYR A 1075 16.27 -18.30 -32.28
C TYR A 1075 14.88 -18.74 -32.71
N HIS A 1076 14.65 -18.71 -34.02
CA HIS A 1076 13.47 -19.22 -34.69
C HIS A 1076 13.86 -20.33 -35.65
N TYR A 1077 13.12 -21.43 -35.59
CA TYR A 1077 13.00 -22.36 -36.70
C TYR A 1077 12.03 -21.75 -37.72
N THR A 1078 12.54 -21.34 -38.88
CA THR A 1078 11.78 -20.61 -39.89
C THR A 1078 11.43 -21.49 -41.09
N ASN A 1079 10.38 -21.09 -41.82
CA ASN A 1079 10.03 -21.65 -43.12
C ASN A 1079 10.11 -20.53 -44.18
N PRO A 1080 10.82 -20.70 -45.30
CA PRO A 1080 10.93 -19.67 -46.35
C PRO A 1080 9.61 -19.20 -46.97
N ASP A 1081 8.54 -19.98 -46.84
CA ASP A 1081 7.20 -19.59 -47.28
C ASP A 1081 6.41 -18.82 -46.22
N LEU A 1082 6.87 -18.85 -44.97
CA LEU A 1082 6.25 -18.21 -43.81
C LEU A 1082 7.12 -17.03 -43.34
N LEU A 1083 7.19 -15.98 -44.16
CA LEU A 1083 8.02 -14.79 -43.92
C LEU A 1083 7.74 -14.11 -42.57
N GLN A 1084 6.50 -14.18 -42.07
CA GLN A 1084 6.11 -13.70 -40.74
C GLN A 1084 6.88 -14.38 -39.59
N GLY A 1085 7.49 -15.54 -39.83
CA GLY A 1085 8.27 -16.29 -38.84
C GLY A 1085 9.71 -15.80 -38.63
N TYR A 1086 10.21 -14.80 -39.35
CA TYR A 1086 11.55 -14.25 -39.16
C TYR A 1086 11.57 -13.11 -38.12
N PHE A 1087 12.73 -12.88 -37.51
CA PHE A 1087 12.98 -11.64 -36.78
C PHE A 1087 13.36 -10.51 -37.75
N TYR A 1088 12.75 -9.34 -37.58
CA TYR A 1088 12.99 -8.19 -38.43
C TYR A 1088 13.53 -7.01 -37.63
N PHE A 1089 14.84 -6.78 -37.71
CA PHE A 1089 15.48 -5.60 -37.14
C PHE A 1089 15.44 -4.44 -38.13
N GLY A 1090 15.45 -3.23 -37.60
CA GLY A 1090 15.51 -2.01 -38.40
C GLY A 1090 15.42 -0.78 -37.54
N GLY A 1091 15.27 0.37 -38.18
CA GLY A 1091 15.35 1.70 -37.58
C GLY A 1091 14.49 1.99 -36.34
N PHE A 1092 14.48 3.22 -35.84
CA PHE A 1092 13.78 3.62 -34.61
C PHE A 1092 12.34 3.11 -34.51
N GLY A 1093 11.63 3.09 -35.63
CA GLY A 1093 10.25 2.65 -35.69
C GLY A 1093 9.26 3.63 -35.07
N ASN A 1094 9.71 4.83 -34.74
CA ASN A 1094 8.82 5.95 -34.48
C ASN A 1094 8.10 6.38 -35.76
N ARG A 1095 6.91 6.96 -35.62
CA ARG A 1095 6.14 7.61 -36.70
C ARG A 1095 5.90 9.08 -36.37
N GLU A 1096 5.51 9.87 -37.36
CA GLU A 1096 5.31 11.31 -37.21
C GLU A 1096 4.28 11.65 -36.12
N ILE A 1097 3.16 10.90 -36.05
CA ILE A 1097 2.15 11.01 -34.98
C ILE A 1097 1.78 9.60 -34.51
N GLU A 1098 1.94 9.26 -33.23
CA GLU A 1098 1.62 7.90 -32.74
C GLU A 1098 1.31 7.83 -31.24
N ASN A 1099 0.96 6.64 -30.76
CA ASN A 1099 0.73 6.27 -29.35
C ASN A 1099 1.63 5.13 -28.87
N GLU A 1100 2.82 4.99 -29.45
CA GLU A 1100 3.79 3.95 -29.05
C GLU A 1100 4.79 4.49 -28.01
N PRO A 1101 5.39 3.62 -27.18
CA PRO A 1101 6.35 4.01 -26.16
C PRO A 1101 7.44 4.98 -26.65
N VAL A 1102 7.59 6.09 -25.92
CA VAL A 1102 8.86 6.83 -25.69
C VAL A 1102 10.06 6.45 -26.56
N LYS A 1103 10.90 5.65 -25.90
CA LYS A 1103 12.22 5.21 -26.30
C LYS A 1103 12.13 3.90 -27.07
N GLN A 1104 11.61 3.94 -28.30
CA GLN A 1104 11.47 2.71 -29.10
C GLN A 1104 12.81 2.01 -29.37
N PHE A 1105 13.95 2.72 -29.37
CA PHE A 1105 15.27 2.11 -29.56
C PHE A 1105 15.59 0.99 -28.55
N GLU A 1106 14.91 0.98 -27.39
CA GLU A 1106 15.04 -0.05 -26.34
C GLU A 1106 14.27 -1.34 -26.66
N LYS A 1107 13.36 -1.34 -27.65
CA LYS A 1107 12.64 -2.54 -28.09
C LYS A 1107 13.64 -3.54 -28.73
N VAL A 1108 13.42 -4.84 -28.51
CA VAL A 1108 14.33 -5.92 -28.95
C VAL A 1108 14.71 -5.79 -30.43
N PHE A 1109 13.72 -5.65 -31.31
CA PHE A 1109 13.89 -5.65 -32.77
C PHE A 1109 14.16 -4.26 -33.38
N ARG A 1110 14.56 -3.27 -32.57
CA ARG A 1110 15.00 -1.97 -33.09
C ARG A 1110 16.52 -1.93 -33.16
N PHE A 1111 17.05 -1.34 -34.22
CA PHE A 1111 18.48 -1.12 -34.46
C PHE A 1111 18.62 0.17 -35.30
N PRO A 1112 18.50 1.34 -34.66
CA PRO A 1112 18.51 2.63 -35.36
C PRO A 1112 19.73 2.87 -36.26
N GLY A 1113 19.51 3.52 -37.39
CA GLY A 1113 20.56 3.77 -38.40
C GLY A 1113 20.51 2.84 -39.61
N VAL A 1114 19.59 1.87 -39.63
CA VAL A 1114 19.23 1.07 -40.81
C VAL A 1114 17.73 1.20 -41.12
N PRO A 1115 17.28 0.98 -42.37
CA PRO A 1115 15.85 1.04 -42.69
C PRO A 1115 15.01 0.08 -41.84
N ILE A 1116 13.77 0.47 -41.54
CA ILE A 1116 12.85 -0.35 -40.74
C ILE A 1116 12.62 -1.72 -41.40
N TYR A 1117 12.65 -2.81 -40.61
CA TYR A 1117 12.47 -4.19 -41.06
C TYR A 1117 13.44 -4.69 -42.15
N SER A 1118 14.61 -4.06 -42.30
CA SER A 1118 15.59 -4.40 -43.35
C SER A 1118 16.50 -5.58 -43.03
N ILE A 1119 16.72 -5.87 -41.74
CA ILE A 1119 17.58 -6.98 -41.31
C ILE A 1119 16.68 -8.14 -40.89
N ALA A 1120 16.42 -9.05 -41.82
CA ALA A 1120 15.75 -10.32 -41.55
C ALA A 1120 16.77 -11.36 -41.06
N THR A 1121 16.42 -12.11 -40.02
CA THR A 1121 17.27 -13.18 -39.46
C THR A 1121 16.43 -14.25 -38.74
N ASP A 1122 16.94 -15.47 -38.66
CA ASP A 1122 16.38 -16.57 -37.88
C ASP A 1122 16.95 -16.62 -36.46
N LYS A 1123 18.15 -16.07 -36.23
CA LYS A 1123 18.80 -16.01 -34.92
C LYS A 1123 19.54 -14.70 -34.70
N PHE A 1124 19.64 -14.28 -33.44
CA PHE A 1124 20.37 -13.07 -33.10
C PHE A 1124 20.93 -13.08 -31.67
N LEU A 1125 21.94 -12.26 -31.46
CA LEU A 1125 22.41 -11.80 -30.16
C LEU A 1125 22.61 -10.29 -30.22
N LYS A 1126 22.03 -9.56 -29.28
CA LYS A 1126 22.06 -8.09 -29.25
C LYS A 1126 22.38 -7.60 -27.84
N LEU A 1127 23.33 -6.68 -27.74
CA LEU A 1127 23.69 -5.97 -26.51
C LEU A 1127 23.44 -4.47 -26.72
N MET A 1128 22.84 -3.81 -25.75
CA MET A 1128 22.64 -2.37 -25.73
C MET A 1128 23.17 -1.80 -24.40
N ILE A 1129 23.80 -0.64 -24.51
CA ILE A 1129 24.17 0.22 -23.39
C ILE A 1129 23.53 1.58 -23.65
N ALA A 1130 22.74 2.07 -22.71
CA ALA A 1130 22.12 3.38 -22.76
C ALA A 1130 22.41 4.16 -21.47
N ASN A 1131 22.70 5.45 -21.62
CA ASN A 1131 22.86 6.41 -20.54
C ASN A 1131 21.69 7.39 -20.59
N ASN A 1132 20.79 7.29 -19.61
CA ASN A 1132 19.66 8.19 -19.44
C ASN A 1132 20.11 9.35 -18.54
N LEU A 1133 20.18 10.55 -19.10
CA LEU A 1133 20.57 11.75 -18.37
C LEU A 1133 19.44 12.21 -17.44
N PRO A 1134 19.76 12.94 -16.36
CA PRO A 1134 18.76 13.54 -15.50
C PRO A 1134 17.76 14.41 -16.30
N PRO A 1135 16.46 14.39 -15.93
CA PRO A 1135 15.46 15.23 -16.57
C PRO A 1135 15.80 16.71 -16.38
N ILE A 1136 15.58 17.52 -17.40
CA ILE A 1136 15.70 18.98 -17.33
C ILE A 1136 14.29 19.57 -17.22
N ARG A 1137 14.01 20.29 -16.13
CA ARG A 1137 12.74 20.98 -15.89
C ARG A 1137 12.93 22.49 -16.05
N PHE A 1138 11.91 23.18 -16.56
CA PHE A 1138 11.95 24.62 -16.78
C PHE A 1138 10.75 25.28 -16.09
N PRO A 1139 10.97 26.35 -15.32
CA PRO A 1139 9.85 27.10 -14.75
C PRO A 1139 9.19 27.98 -15.83
N ASN A 1140 7.88 28.17 -15.72
CA ASN A 1140 7.14 29.25 -16.39
C ASN A 1140 7.18 29.27 -17.94
N ILE A 1141 7.35 28.12 -18.60
CA ILE A 1141 7.21 28.02 -20.06
C ILE A 1141 5.82 27.48 -20.39
N GLU A 1142 4.87 28.39 -20.59
CA GLU A 1142 3.49 28.09 -20.97
C GLU A 1142 3.08 28.83 -22.26
N PHE A 1143 2.38 28.15 -23.17
CA PHE A 1143 1.74 28.76 -24.34
C PHE A 1143 0.42 28.06 -24.68
N LEU A 1144 -0.67 28.82 -24.79
CA LEU A 1144 -2.02 28.31 -25.10
C LEU A 1144 -2.48 27.14 -24.19
N SER A 1145 -2.25 27.25 -22.87
CA SER A 1145 -2.57 26.20 -21.90
C SER A 1145 -1.78 24.90 -22.09
N GLN A 1146 -0.57 25.02 -22.64
CA GLN A 1146 0.42 23.97 -22.76
C GLN A 1146 1.68 24.38 -22.00
N SER A 1147 2.02 23.66 -20.93
CA SER A 1147 3.23 23.88 -20.16
C SER A 1147 4.31 22.87 -20.55
N LEU A 1148 5.57 23.32 -20.58
CA LEU A 1148 6.72 22.44 -20.76
C LEU A 1148 7.04 21.75 -19.42
N LYS A 1149 6.83 20.43 -19.37
CA LYS A 1149 7.04 19.63 -18.16
C LYS A 1149 8.51 19.31 -17.92
N ASN A 1150 9.11 18.58 -18.85
CA ASN A 1150 10.53 18.22 -18.78
C ASN A 1150 11.11 17.83 -20.14
N ILE A 1151 12.43 17.84 -20.23
CA ILE A 1151 13.21 17.33 -21.35
C ILE A 1151 14.09 16.18 -20.88
N ASN A 1152 13.94 15.02 -21.54
CA ASN A 1152 14.70 13.80 -21.25
C ASN A 1152 15.64 13.49 -22.40
N ILE A 1153 16.90 13.19 -22.08
CA ILE A 1153 17.94 12.89 -23.08
C ILE A 1153 18.52 11.51 -22.79
N SER A 1154 18.57 10.68 -23.83
CA SER A 1154 19.18 9.34 -23.80
C SER A 1154 20.27 9.25 -24.86
N ILE A 1155 21.44 8.72 -24.49
CA ILE A 1155 22.52 8.39 -25.42
C ILE A 1155 22.74 6.88 -25.34
N TYR A 1156 22.85 6.19 -26.47
CA TYR A 1156 22.97 4.74 -26.48
C TYR A 1156 23.90 4.22 -27.57
N SER A 1157 24.31 2.97 -27.42
CA SER A 1157 24.99 2.19 -28.44
C SER A 1157 24.55 0.73 -28.36
N GLN A 1158 24.38 0.10 -29.52
CA GLN A 1158 23.93 -1.27 -29.67
C GLN A 1158 24.91 -2.07 -30.52
N GLY A 1159 25.21 -3.29 -30.11
CA GLY A 1159 25.91 -4.30 -30.91
C GLY A 1159 24.96 -5.43 -31.26
N LEU A 1160 24.92 -5.84 -32.53
CA LEU A 1160 24.01 -6.86 -33.03
C LEU A 1160 24.78 -7.90 -33.85
N LEU A 1161 24.60 -9.16 -33.50
CA LEU A 1161 25.05 -10.34 -34.23
C LEU A 1161 23.84 -11.06 -34.80
N VAL A 1162 23.83 -11.31 -36.11
CA VAL A 1162 22.72 -11.91 -36.84
C VAL A 1162 23.22 -12.88 -37.91
N ASN A 1163 22.33 -13.75 -38.36
CA ASN A 1163 22.54 -14.57 -39.54
C ASN A 1163 21.89 -13.89 -40.74
N ASN A 1164 22.65 -13.01 -41.41
CA ASN A 1164 22.14 -12.19 -42.51
C ASN A 1164 23.15 -12.14 -43.67
N GLU A 1165 22.64 -12.12 -44.91
CA GLU A 1165 23.46 -12.16 -46.13
C GLU A 1165 24.37 -10.93 -46.32
N ILE A 1166 23.99 -9.78 -45.75
CA ILE A 1166 24.71 -8.50 -45.95
C ILE A 1166 25.91 -8.39 -44.98
N SER A 1167 25.69 -8.72 -43.71
CA SER A 1167 26.71 -8.70 -42.66
C SER A 1167 26.22 -9.45 -41.42
N GLU A 1168 27.13 -10.15 -40.77
CA GLU A 1168 26.86 -10.85 -39.50
C GLU A 1168 26.97 -9.93 -38.27
N LYS A 1169 27.67 -8.79 -38.40
CA LYS A 1169 27.99 -7.88 -37.29
C LYS A 1169 27.57 -6.45 -37.60
N TRP A 1170 26.89 -5.84 -36.65
CA TRP A 1170 26.38 -4.48 -36.74
C TRP A 1170 26.65 -3.75 -35.43
N ILE A 1171 26.94 -2.46 -35.51
CA ILE A 1171 27.05 -1.56 -34.36
C ILE A 1171 26.32 -0.26 -34.66
N ASP A 1172 25.64 0.31 -33.68
CA ASP A 1172 25.08 1.65 -33.77
C ASP A 1172 25.54 2.55 -32.62
N VAL A 1173 25.40 3.86 -32.85
CA VAL A 1173 25.46 4.89 -31.80
C VAL A 1173 24.36 5.89 -32.11
N GLY A 1174 23.57 6.25 -31.10
CA GLY A 1174 22.48 7.20 -31.26
C GLY A 1174 22.16 7.99 -30.01
N ALA A 1175 21.32 8.99 -30.21
CA ALA A 1175 20.77 9.81 -29.14
C ALA A 1175 19.29 10.13 -29.42
N GLN A 1176 18.51 10.29 -28.36
CA GLN A 1176 17.12 10.68 -28.42
C GLN A 1176 16.83 11.75 -27.36
N VAL A 1177 16.08 12.78 -27.76
CA VAL A 1177 15.52 13.81 -26.89
C VAL A 1177 14.00 13.71 -26.88
N ASN A 1178 13.41 13.82 -25.70
CA ASN A 1178 11.97 13.80 -25.50
C ASN A 1178 11.57 15.07 -24.75
N ILE A 1179 10.74 15.90 -25.37
CA ILE A 1179 10.21 17.14 -24.83
C ILE A 1179 8.75 16.86 -24.46
N MET A 1180 8.46 16.87 -23.16
CA MET A 1180 7.16 16.50 -22.60
C MET A 1180 6.35 17.75 -22.28
N PHE A 1181 5.10 17.79 -22.73
CA PHE A 1181 4.18 18.90 -22.49
C PHE A 1181 2.97 18.40 -21.69
N ASN A 1182 2.53 19.18 -20.70
CA ASN A 1182 1.21 19.04 -20.12
C ASN A 1182 0.24 19.98 -20.85
N HIS A 1183 -0.96 19.52 -21.12
CA HIS A 1183 -2.04 20.23 -21.80
C HIS A 1183 -3.25 20.27 -20.87
N TRP A 1184 -3.84 21.45 -20.69
CA TRP A 1184 -4.99 21.65 -19.82
C TRP A 1184 -4.83 20.93 -18.46
N ALA A 1185 -3.65 21.11 -17.86
CA ALA A 1185 -3.17 20.54 -16.59
C ALA A 1185 -3.02 19.01 -16.47
N ASN A 1186 -3.85 18.18 -17.11
CA ASN A 1186 -3.91 16.75 -16.79
C ASN A 1186 -3.71 15.81 -18.00
N LEU A 1187 -3.51 16.35 -19.20
CA LEU A 1187 -3.21 15.57 -20.41
C LEU A 1187 -1.74 15.75 -20.77
N GLU A 1188 -1.03 14.69 -21.14
CA GLU A 1188 0.39 14.78 -21.48
C GLU A 1188 0.59 14.49 -22.97
N SER A 1189 1.56 15.13 -23.60
CA SER A 1189 2.05 14.74 -24.92
C SER A 1189 3.57 14.71 -24.91
N THR A 1190 4.18 14.03 -25.87
CA THR A 1190 5.63 14.06 -26.01
C THR A 1190 6.04 14.32 -27.45
N PHE A 1191 6.82 15.37 -27.66
CA PHE A 1191 7.59 15.53 -28.89
C PHE A 1191 8.94 14.83 -28.73
N SER A 1192 9.26 13.92 -29.63
CA SER A 1192 10.47 13.11 -29.57
C SER A 1192 11.26 13.25 -30.87
N ALA A 1193 12.56 13.42 -30.74
CA ALA A 1193 13.50 13.47 -31.85
C ALA A 1193 14.69 12.56 -31.56
N GLY A 1194 15.13 11.80 -32.56
CA GLY A 1194 16.29 10.93 -32.40
C GLY A 1194 17.14 10.89 -33.66
N ILE A 1195 18.42 10.59 -33.47
CA ILE A 1195 19.39 10.40 -34.55
C ILE A 1195 20.31 9.23 -34.20
N ALA A 1196 20.64 8.41 -35.19
CA ALA A 1196 21.55 7.31 -35.04
C ALA A 1196 22.36 7.06 -36.30
N LYS A 1197 23.57 6.54 -36.10
CA LYS A 1197 24.40 5.98 -37.18
C LYS A 1197 24.66 4.51 -36.90
N ALA A 1198 24.49 3.69 -37.93
CA ALA A 1198 24.84 2.27 -37.90
C ALA A 1198 26.01 1.97 -38.84
N TRP A 1199 26.82 0.98 -38.47
CA TRP A 1199 27.97 0.46 -39.24
C TRP A 1199 27.96 -1.06 -39.30
N TRP A 1200 28.41 -1.61 -40.43
CA TRP A 1200 28.61 -3.04 -40.67
C TRP A 1200 29.79 -3.27 -41.62
N GLN A 1201 30.17 -4.52 -41.89
CA GLN A 1201 31.40 -4.86 -42.64
C GLN A 1201 31.53 -4.13 -43.99
N ASN A 1202 30.41 -3.90 -44.68
CA ASN A 1202 30.38 -3.37 -46.05
C ASN A 1202 29.62 -2.04 -46.17
N GLY A 1203 29.37 -1.33 -45.07
CA GLY A 1203 28.64 -0.06 -45.16
C GLY A 1203 28.35 0.63 -43.84
N ASN A 1204 27.74 1.81 -43.97
CA ASN A 1204 27.17 2.56 -42.86
C ASN A 1204 25.96 3.34 -43.38
N ASN A 1205 25.03 3.68 -42.49
CA ASN A 1205 23.89 4.53 -42.82
C ASN A 1205 23.47 5.36 -41.60
N TRP A 1206 22.75 6.45 -41.88
CA TRP A 1206 22.18 7.34 -40.88
C TRP A 1206 20.66 7.26 -40.90
N GLU A 1207 20.06 7.44 -39.74
CA GLU A 1207 18.62 7.59 -39.58
C GLU A 1207 18.34 8.69 -38.55
N TRP A 1208 17.23 9.39 -38.76
CA TRP A 1208 16.65 10.29 -37.78
C TRP A 1208 15.13 10.22 -37.84
N PHE A 1209 14.47 10.69 -36.79
CA PHE A 1209 13.01 10.83 -36.77
C PHE A 1209 12.59 12.07 -35.99
N LEU A 1210 11.38 12.55 -36.29
CA LEU A 1210 10.60 13.46 -35.45
C LEU A 1210 9.23 12.81 -35.24
N SER A 1211 8.76 12.78 -34.00
CA SER A 1211 7.55 12.08 -33.60
C SER A 1211 6.79 12.86 -32.55
N TYR A 1212 5.49 13.00 -32.72
CA TYR A 1212 4.61 13.60 -31.72
C TYR A 1212 3.65 12.55 -31.16
N LYS A 1213 3.69 12.37 -29.85
CA LYS A 1213 2.89 11.36 -29.14
C LYS A 1213 1.72 12.02 -28.46
N LEU A 1214 0.52 11.67 -28.93
CA LEU A 1214 -0.74 12.19 -28.43
C LEU A 1214 -1.16 11.37 -27.22
N LEU A 1215 -1.30 12.04 -26.07
CA LEU A 1215 -1.64 11.43 -24.78
C LEU A 1215 -0.51 10.55 -24.21
N LYS A 1216 -0.46 10.47 -22.88
CA LYS A 1216 0.51 9.61 -22.17
C LYS A 1216 0.17 8.13 -22.36
N ASP A 1217 1.20 7.29 -22.22
CA ASP A 1217 1.10 5.83 -22.21
C ASP A 1217 0.54 5.21 -20.94
#